data_AF-A0A952UM95-F1
#
_entry.id   AF-A0A952UM95-F1
#
_cell.length_a   1.000
_cell.length_b   1.000
_cell.length_c   1.000
_cell.angle_alpha   90.00
_cell.angle_beta   90.00
_cell.angle_gamma   90.00
#
_symmetry.space_group_name_H-M   'P 1'
#
loop_
_entity.id
_entity.type
_entity.pdbx_description
1 polymer ?
#
loop_
_entity_poly.entity_id
_entity_poly.type
_entity_poly.pdbx_seq_one_letter_code
_entity_poly.pdbx_strand_id
1 'polypeptide(L)'
;MRLSSQRGVAMIVALFALVLVAGIGTLLFSRTINEMRHSRDDAAIVQTLLLARGGSNVAGALLANDVNTMLRDAVRYTSTPGPWVFGEGSGDTPTASSVITRLTAVTNRLQPAVDGLICDNPIMPTDTGAEIQLRLYFSSAACGQALPSDVRLPAPRYVSGPRRNADGAGVQTYALPFVLVSEASLGEYRRNIVTQGEYRFEVGQANFSMWAYFTNREVSVGANNQTIDKIYFTDQTMIDGPVHTNGHFALAYDPWFGGSVSSAGCNNASCSTIDRGAYLYDYQHTEQYDCGWVGTGRYDYIQDASGGYVYKKKKGRYGYYAKSWSDSGPFYRREEITEWQCKTRKLDLIPDTVLGSSPNFGGNEPKFAGGVGWDSPRIDLPQNNYLQRDIAQGVGRADEGLYFNSALESLEFFAGTSAAWNGNVSSVTPTRVNGVWTPAATYQYVRGCTSNNSNSCTVYRFNAAGTVEVYNNNTKTWSVRSSGRTFNGVVYVNGAVQQFQGPARTTAGNPDTSAPAVAAFAQITLASDSNIRITGDIKYESPPCTSIPTRNADRSVNSANCNNLGAQNVLGVYTQSGNILVGHGHTNSGSDTKAYNAPDDVQVHAVLMSAQNEVKVEKYDQTDAGGFYLMGGMIQERRGIFGTFSGRGANATRTGYDRIYTYDPRMGRGMAPPFFPSTNVDDVTTVTFFTFGQREQLYD
;
A
#
# COMPACT_ATOMS: atom_id res chain seq x y z
N MET A 1 100.75 -7.18 40.09
CA MET A 1 99.80 -6.16 40.60
C MET A 1 98.75 -6.88 41.45
N ARG A 2 98.80 -6.74 42.78
CA ARG A 2 97.74 -7.19 43.69
C ARG A 2 96.61 -6.15 43.65
N LEU A 3 95.47 -6.51 43.07
CA LEU A 3 94.22 -5.76 43.20
C LEU A 3 93.40 -6.40 44.32
N SER A 4 92.99 -5.56 45.28
CA SER A 4 92.34 -5.91 46.54
C SER A 4 90.92 -6.45 46.36
N SER A 5 90.53 -7.38 47.24
CA SER A 5 89.29 -8.17 47.20
C SER A 5 87.98 -7.38 47.41
N GLN A 6 88.03 -6.08 47.63
CA GLN A 6 86.83 -5.24 47.81
C GLN A 6 86.19 -4.80 46.48
N ARG A 7 86.94 -4.76 45.38
CA ARG A 7 86.39 -4.41 44.05
C ARG A 7 85.62 -5.55 43.38
N GLY A 8 85.98 -6.81 43.68
CA GLY A 8 85.27 -7.98 43.14
C GLY A 8 83.85 -8.14 43.71
N VAL A 9 83.68 -7.88 45.01
CA VAL A 9 82.36 -7.97 45.68
C VAL A 9 81.41 -6.89 45.16
N ALA A 10 81.88 -5.66 44.97
CA ALA A 10 81.06 -4.57 44.42
C ALA A 10 80.58 -4.86 42.99
N MET A 11 81.43 -5.46 42.14
CA MET A 11 81.07 -5.83 40.77
C MET A 11 80.05 -6.98 40.73
N ILE A 12 80.20 -7.98 41.62
CA ILE A 12 79.25 -9.10 41.75
C ILE A 12 77.90 -8.61 42.28
N VAL A 13 77.88 -7.73 43.28
CA VAL A 13 76.63 -7.13 43.80
C VAL A 13 75.96 -6.25 42.75
N ALA A 14 76.74 -5.46 41.98
CA ALA A 14 76.20 -4.67 40.87
C ALA A 14 75.61 -5.55 39.76
N LEU A 15 76.30 -6.62 39.36
CA LEU A 15 75.80 -7.61 38.40
C LEU A 15 74.55 -8.33 38.90
N PHE A 16 74.54 -8.76 40.16
CA PHE A 16 73.38 -9.41 40.77
C PHE A 16 72.18 -8.46 40.86
N ALA A 17 72.41 -7.20 41.24
CA ALA A 17 71.38 -6.16 41.22
C ALA A 17 70.86 -5.90 39.80
N LEU A 18 71.73 -5.90 38.78
CA LEU A 18 71.36 -5.74 37.38
C LEU A 18 70.50 -6.91 36.89
N VAL A 19 70.89 -8.15 37.22
CA VAL A 19 70.12 -9.36 36.89
C VAL A 19 68.78 -9.38 37.62
N LEU A 20 68.75 -8.97 38.90
CA LEU A 20 67.52 -8.90 39.67
C LEU A 20 66.56 -7.84 39.11
N VAL A 21 67.06 -6.64 38.80
CA VAL A 21 66.27 -5.55 38.20
C VAL A 21 65.78 -5.93 36.80
N ALA A 22 66.64 -6.55 35.98
CA ALA A 22 66.24 -7.06 34.66
C ALA A 22 65.20 -8.19 34.75
N GLY A 23 65.36 -9.10 35.73
CA GLY A 23 64.42 -10.19 35.99
C GLY A 23 63.04 -9.68 36.45
N ILE A 24 63.03 -8.74 37.40
CA ILE A 24 61.80 -8.09 37.88
C ILE A 24 61.16 -7.25 36.75
N GLY A 25 61.95 -6.51 35.99
CA GLY A 25 61.48 -5.73 34.84
C GLY A 25 60.83 -6.60 33.77
N THR A 26 61.42 -7.75 33.46
CA THR A 26 60.85 -8.72 32.49
C THR A 26 59.54 -9.34 33.00
N LEU A 27 59.46 -9.67 34.29
CA LEU A 27 58.23 -10.19 34.90
C LEU A 27 57.10 -9.16 34.92
N LEU A 28 57.39 -7.90 35.27
CA LEU A 28 56.41 -6.82 35.26
C LEU A 28 55.94 -6.50 33.84
N PHE A 29 56.86 -6.49 32.86
CA PHE A 29 56.51 -6.28 31.45
C PHE A 29 55.65 -7.42 30.88
N SER A 30 56.00 -8.67 31.18
CA SER A 30 55.21 -9.85 30.79
C SER A 30 53.80 -9.81 31.41
N ARG A 31 53.70 -9.47 32.70
CA ARG A 31 52.42 -9.29 33.39
C ARG A 31 51.60 -8.14 32.78
N THR A 32 52.22 -7.00 32.49
CA THR A 32 51.55 -5.84 31.88
C THR A 32 51.03 -6.18 30.48
N ILE A 33 51.79 -6.91 29.67
CA ILE A 33 51.32 -7.38 28.35
C ILE A 33 50.13 -8.33 28.49
N ASN A 34 50.16 -9.26 29.43
CA ASN A 34 49.04 -10.16 29.68
C ASN A 34 47.80 -9.40 30.19
N GLU A 35 47.96 -8.43 31.08
CA GLU A 35 46.87 -7.56 31.55
C GLU A 35 46.31 -6.69 30.42
N MET A 36 47.15 -6.16 29.52
CA MET A 36 46.70 -5.41 28.34
C MET A 36 45.95 -6.30 27.33
N ARG A 37 46.40 -7.55 27.12
CA ARG A 37 45.69 -8.51 26.26
C ARG A 37 44.33 -8.86 26.85
N HIS A 38 44.29 -9.20 28.14
CA HIS A 38 43.05 -9.52 28.83
C HIS A 38 42.09 -8.33 28.83
N SER A 39 42.58 -7.11 29.05
CA SER A 39 41.77 -5.90 29.01
C SER A 39 41.23 -5.60 27.60
N ARG A 40 42.01 -5.89 26.55
CA ARG A 40 41.56 -5.77 25.16
C ARG A 40 40.48 -6.81 24.83
N ASP A 41 40.65 -8.04 25.28
CA ASP A 41 39.67 -9.11 25.12
C ASP A 41 38.37 -8.76 25.84
N ASP A 42 38.45 -8.29 27.09
CA ASP A 42 37.28 -7.87 27.87
C ASP A 42 36.55 -6.70 27.20
N ALA A 43 37.30 -5.71 26.69
CA ALA A 43 36.72 -4.58 25.96
C ALA A 43 36.00 -5.02 24.68
N ALA A 44 36.61 -5.92 23.89
CA ALA A 44 36.01 -6.45 22.68
C ALA A 44 34.77 -7.31 22.98
N ILE A 45 34.80 -8.11 24.04
CA ILE A 45 33.66 -8.91 24.50
C ILE A 45 32.49 -8.00 24.90
N VAL A 46 32.74 -6.98 25.73
CA VAL A 46 31.71 -6.04 26.17
C VAL A 46 31.16 -5.25 24.98
N GLN A 47 32.02 -4.80 24.08
CA GLN A 47 31.61 -4.09 22.87
C GLN A 47 30.72 -4.96 21.97
N THR A 48 31.09 -6.22 21.74
CA THR A 48 30.29 -7.17 20.94
C THR A 48 28.95 -7.45 21.60
N LEU A 49 28.90 -7.54 22.94
CA LEU A 49 27.63 -7.69 23.67
C LEU A 49 26.74 -6.44 23.56
N LEU A 50 27.32 -5.24 23.66
CA LEU A 50 26.59 -3.98 23.47
C LEU A 50 26.04 -3.85 22.04
N LEU A 51 26.80 -4.28 21.04
CA LEU A 51 26.36 -4.35 19.65
C LEU A 51 25.21 -5.33 19.46
N ALA A 52 25.28 -6.53 20.05
CA ALA A 52 24.19 -7.51 20.00
C ALA A 52 22.91 -6.95 20.66
N ARG A 53 23.01 -6.22 21.77
CA ARG A 53 21.88 -5.49 22.38
C ARG A 53 21.36 -4.36 21.48
N GLY A 54 22.27 -3.64 20.82
CA GLY A 54 21.93 -2.63 19.81
C GLY A 54 21.10 -3.22 18.66
N GLY A 55 21.52 -4.37 18.14
CA GLY A 55 20.76 -5.12 17.14
C GLY A 55 19.36 -5.52 17.63
N SER A 56 19.21 -5.93 18.90
CA SER A 56 17.90 -6.22 19.48
C SER A 56 16.98 -5.00 19.52
N ASN A 57 17.52 -3.81 19.79
CA ASN A 57 16.74 -2.57 19.75
C ASN A 57 16.31 -2.19 18.32
N VAL A 58 17.21 -2.36 17.34
CA VAL A 58 16.88 -2.16 15.92
C VAL A 58 15.77 -3.12 15.48
N ALA A 59 15.86 -4.39 15.87
CA ALA A 59 14.82 -5.37 15.59
C ALA A 59 13.47 -4.98 16.23
N GLY A 60 13.46 -4.35 17.40
CA GLY A 60 12.25 -3.77 18.00
C GLY A 60 11.60 -2.69 17.12
N ALA A 61 12.41 -1.85 16.46
CA ALA A 61 11.91 -0.86 15.51
C ALA A 61 11.38 -1.49 14.21
N LEU A 62 12.04 -2.53 13.70
CA LEU A 62 11.55 -3.32 12.56
C LEU A 62 10.22 -4.01 12.89
N LEU A 63 10.10 -4.58 14.08
CA LEU A 63 8.86 -5.16 14.60
C LEU A 63 7.73 -4.13 14.65
N ALA A 64 7.99 -2.87 14.98
CA ALA A 64 6.97 -1.84 15.04
C ALA A 64 6.49 -1.33 13.65
N ASN A 65 7.35 -1.42 12.62
CA ASN A 65 7.12 -0.79 11.31
C ASN A 65 7.05 -1.81 10.16
N ASP A 66 8.19 -2.31 9.67
CA ASP A 66 8.25 -3.13 8.46
C ASP A 66 7.56 -4.49 8.65
N VAL A 67 7.85 -5.17 9.77
CA VAL A 67 7.23 -6.47 10.08
C VAL A 67 5.73 -6.33 10.35
N ASN A 68 5.28 -5.19 10.88
CA ASN A 68 3.86 -4.90 11.05
C ASN A 68 3.14 -4.83 9.70
N THR A 69 3.76 -4.19 8.70
CA THR A 69 3.24 -4.15 7.33
C THR A 69 3.16 -5.55 6.71
N MET A 70 4.19 -6.38 6.90
CA MET A 70 4.20 -7.78 6.43
C MET A 70 3.15 -8.64 7.13
N LEU A 71 2.92 -8.45 8.43
CA LEU A 71 1.86 -9.15 9.16
C LEU A 71 0.48 -8.78 8.62
N ARG A 72 0.22 -7.49 8.36
CA ARG A 72 -1.03 -7.03 7.75
C ARG A 72 -1.31 -7.76 6.45
N ASP A 73 -0.32 -7.83 5.56
CA ASP A 73 -0.45 -8.53 4.29
C ASP A 73 -0.67 -10.05 4.46
N ALA A 74 0.02 -10.67 5.42
CA ALA A 74 -0.20 -12.08 5.74
C ALA A 74 -1.62 -12.34 6.28
N VAL A 75 -2.12 -11.47 7.17
CA VAL A 75 -3.47 -11.56 7.75
C VAL A 75 -4.55 -11.38 6.67
N ARG A 76 -4.44 -10.36 5.83
CA ARG A 76 -5.39 -10.11 4.74
C ARG A 76 -5.55 -11.32 3.82
N TYR A 77 -4.43 -11.99 3.50
CA TYR A 77 -4.42 -13.13 2.59
C TYR A 77 -4.97 -14.43 3.21
N THR A 78 -4.84 -14.58 4.53
CA THR A 78 -5.14 -15.86 5.21
C THR A 78 -6.40 -15.82 6.06
N SER A 79 -6.94 -14.63 6.31
CA SER A 79 -8.20 -14.44 7.01
C SER A 79 -9.36 -15.13 6.28
N THR A 80 -10.35 -15.59 7.05
CA THR A 80 -11.55 -16.17 6.48
C THR A 80 -12.80 -15.43 6.93
N PRO A 81 -13.76 -15.16 6.01
CA PRO A 81 -15.04 -14.61 6.39
C PRO A 81 -15.77 -15.54 7.36
N GLY A 82 -16.35 -14.96 8.42
CA GLY A 82 -17.17 -15.71 9.36
C GLY A 82 -17.15 -15.14 10.78
N PRO A 83 -17.71 -15.88 11.74
CA PRO A 83 -17.78 -15.45 13.14
C PRO A 83 -16.41 -15.28 13.82
N TRP A 84 -15.39 -15.95 13.30
CA TRP A 84 -14.01 -15.93 13.77
C TRP A 84 -13.08 -15.71 12.58
N VAL A 85 -12.20 -14.70 12.65
CA VAL A 85 -11.22 -14.41 11.57
C VAL A 85 -10.29 -15.60 11.36
N PHE A 86 -9.72 -16.07 12.47
CA PHE A 86 -8.86 -17.23 12.55
C PHE A 86 -9.42 -18.19 13.59
N GLY A 87 -9.92 -19.31 13.11
CA GLY A 87 -10.51 -20.38 13.92
C GLY A 87 -11.96 -20.65 13.56
N GLU A 88 -12.54 -21.63 14.23
CA GLU A 88 -13.90 -22.10 14.03
C GLU A 88 -14.55 -22.37 15.40
N GLY A 89 -15.87 -22.34 15.48
CA GLY A 89 -16.60 -22.62 16.71
C GLY A 89 -17.95 -21.91 16.81
N SER A 90 -18.87 -22.52 17.54
CA SER A 90 -20.23 -21.98 17.77
C SER A 90 -20.40 -21.23 19.09
N GLY A 91 -19.41 -21.31 19.99
CA GLY A 91 -19.43 -20.65 21.31
C GLY A 91 -18.90 -19.21 21.28
N ASP A 92 -18.69 -18.62 22.46
CA ASP A 92 -18.17 -17.26 22.64
C ASP A 92 -16.64 -17.16 22.50
N THR A 93 -15.98 -18.29 22.25
CA THR A 93 -14.55 -18.38 21.89
C THR A 93 -14.35 -19.44 20.79
N PRO A 94 -13.35 -19.27 19.91
CA PRO A 94 -13.04 -20.25 18.88
C PRO A 94 -12.31 -21.46 19.47
N THR A 95 -12.42 -22.61 18.81
CA THR A 95 -11.69 -23.83 19.19
C THR A 95 -10.20 -23.64 18.99
N ALA A 96 -9.39 -23.80 20.05
CA ALA A 96 -7.96 -23.50 20.03
C ALA A 96 -7.16 -24.21 18.92
N SER A 97 -7.44 -25.49 18.64
CA SER A 97 -6.77 -26.23 17.56
C SER A 97 -7.01 -25.62 16.18
N SER A 98 -8.24 -25.19 15.90
CA SER A 98 -8.58 -24.51 14.64
C SER A 98 -7.86 -23.16 14.51
N VAL A 99 -7.73 -22.41 15.62
CA VAL A 99 -6.99 -21.15 15.66
C VAL A 99 -5.52 -21.39 15.33
N ILE A 100 -4.91 -22.41 15.93
CA ILE A 100 -3.52 -22.78 15.67
C ILE A 100 -3.32 -23.07 14.18
N THR A 101 -4.14 -23.94 13.59
CA THR A 101 -4.06 -24.29 12.16
C THR A 101 -4.19 -23.06 11.27
N ARG A 102 -5.16 -22.18 11.56
CA ARG A 102 -5.41 -20.97 10.77
C ARG A 102 -4.28 -19.95 10.89
N LEU A 103 -3.74 -19.75 12.10
CA LEU A 103 -2.61 -18.86 12.33
C LEU A 103 -1.27 -19.43 11.80
N THR A 104 -1.13 -20.75 11.66
CA THR A 104 0.02 -21.34 10.95
C THR A 104 0.06 -20.90 9.48
N ALA A 105 -1.09 -20.68 8.84
CA ALA A 105 -1.13 -20.10 7.49
C ALA A 105 -0.56 -18.67 7.48
N VAL A 106 -0.83 -17.87 8.51
CA VAL A 106 -0.24 -16.52 8.69
C VAL A 106 1.28 -16.63 8.80
N THR A 107 1.80 -17.49 9.68
CA THR A 107 3.25 -17.63 9.87
C THR A 107 3.96 -18.16 8.63
N ASN A 108 3.33 -19.05 7.86
CA ASN A 108 3.87 -19.56 6.59
C ASN A 108 4.02 -18.48 5.52
N ARG A 109 3.24 -17.39 5.59
CA ARG A 109 3.36 -16.24 4.70
C ARG A 109 4.24 -15.13 5.27
N LEU A 110 4.20 -14.94 6.59
CA LEU A 110 4.99 -13.93 7.29
C LEU A 110 6.49 -14.28 7.32
N GLN A 111 6.85 -15.53 7.62
CA GLN A 111 8.26 -15.93 7.79
C GLN A 111 9.12 -15.64 6.54
N PRO A 112 8.72 -16.04 5.31
CA PRO A 112 9.54 -15.76 4.14
C PRO A 112 9.68 -14.26 3.83
N ALA A 113 8.65 -13.46 4.12
CA ALA A 113 8.69 -12.00 3.91
C ALA A 113 9.68 -11.32 4.88
N VAL A 114 9.67 -11.74 6.15
CA VAL A 114 10.62 -11.29 7.17
C VAL A 114 12.05 -11.73 6.84
N ASP A 115 12.22 -12.96 6.38
CA ASP A 115 13.52 -13.48 5.98
C ASP A 115 14.10 -12.65 4.81
N GLY A 116 13.29 -12.34 3.79
CA GLY A 116 13.70 -11.51 2.67
C GLY A 116 14.11 -10.08 3.04
N LEU A 117 13.62 -9.55 4.16
CA LEU A 117 14.02 -8.23 4.68
C LEU A 117 15.37 -8.27 5.38
N ILE A 118 15.64 -9.33 6.14
CA ILE A 118 16.69 -9.32 7.18
C ILE A 118 17.91 -10.18 6.81
N CYS A 119 17.73 -11.33 6.16
CA CYS A 119 18.76 -12.38 6.15
C CYS A 119 20.03 -12.01 5.37
N ASP A 120 19.92 -11.23 4.30
CA ASP A 120 21.04 -10.82 3.44
C ASP A 120 21.47 -9.36 3.66
N ASN A 121 20.96 -8.72 4.72
CA ASN A 121 21.18 -7.30 5.01
C ASN A 121 21.79 -7.11 6.42
N PRO A 122 23.07 -7.50 6.64
CA PRO A 122 23.73 -7.27 7.92
C PRO A 122 23.88 -5.77 8.20
N ILE A 123 23.75 -5.39 9.47
CA ILE A 123 23.93 -4.01 9.92
C ILE A 123 25.41 -3.79 10.24
N MET A 124 26.03 -2.83 9.55
CA MET A 124 27.44 -2.48 9.70
C MET A 124 27.55 -1.07 10.31
N PRO A 125 27.86 -0.93 11.62
CA PRO A 125 28.09 0.39 12.21
C PRO A 125 29.38 1.00 11.64
N THR A 126 29.29 2.25 11.18
CA THR A 126 30.40 2.99 10.57
C THR A 126 31.65 2.98 11.44
N ASP A 127 32.81 2.73 10.83
CA ASP A 127 34.15 2.80 11.42
C ASP A 127 34.44 1.83 12.58
N THR A 128 33.61 0.81 12.79
CA THR A 128 33.82 -0.20 13.86
C THR A 128 34.38 -1.53 13.39
N GLY A 129 34.18 -1.90 12.11
CA GLY A 129 34.47 -3.25 11.62
C GLY A 129 33.60 -4.34 12.23
N ALA A 130 32.51 -3.97 12.92
CA ALA A 130 31.55 -4.89 13.50
C ALA A 130 30.42 -5.21 12.52
N GLU A 131 29.89 -6.42 12.62
CA GLU A 131 28.74 -6.88 11.86
C GLU A 131 27.64 -7.32 12.82
N ILE A 132 26.40 -6.92 12.56
CA ILE A 132 25.23 -7.37 13.32
C ILE A 132 24.29 -8.10 12.36
N GLN A 133 24.03 -9.37 12.65
CA GLN A 133 23.09 -10.22 11.93
C GLN A 133 21.85 -10.47 12.80
N LEU A 134 20.67 -10.21 12.24
CA LEU A 134 19.39 -10.42 12.92
C LEU A 134 18.70 -11.66 12.32
N ARG A 135 18.01 -12.44 13.16
CA ARG A 135 17.12 -13.52 12.73
C ARG A 135 15.86 -13.47 13.56
N LEU A 136 14.71 -13.41 12.90
CA LEU A 136 13.40 -13.30 13.56
C LEU A 136 12.55 -14.51 13.19
N TYR A 137 12.23 -15.33 14.19
CA TYR A 137 11.51 -16.58 14.06
C TYR A 137 10.05 -16.39 14.46
N PHE A 138 9.14 -16.55 13.50
CA PHE A 138 7.72 -16.81 13.71
C PHE A 138 7.37 -18.28 13.43
N SER A 139 8.33 -19.06 12.93
CA SER A 139 8.23 -20.50 12.68
C SER A 139 9.46 -21.24 13.24
N SER A 140 9.59 -22.54 12.96
CA SER A 140 10.73 -23.35 13.41
C SER A 140 12.05 -23.06 12.67
N ALA A 141 12.03 -22.23 11.63
CA ALA A 141 13.23 -21.81 10.91
C ALA A 141 13.14 -20.34 10.47
N ALA A 142 14.28 -19.67 10.39
CA ALA A 142 14.45 -18.32 9.85
C ALA A 142 15.85 -18.22 9.21
N CYS A 143 15.96 -17.54 8.05
CA CYS A 143 17.23 -17.40 7.33
C CYS A 143 17.92 -18.75 7.01
N GLY A 144 17.13 -19.78 6.72
CA GLY A 144 17.63 -21.14 6.47
C GLY A 144 18.22 -21.85 7.71
N GLN A 145 18.15 -21.24 8.89
CA GLN A 145 18.61 -21.80 10.15
C GLN A 145 17.44 -22.29 11.00
N ALA A 146 17.61 -23.42 11.68
CA ALA A 146 16.62 -23.92 12.63
C ALA A 146 16.61 -23.07 13.91
N LEU A 147 15.47 -23.04 14.60
CA LEU A 147 15.34 -22.43 15.92
C LEU A 147 16.41 -23.02 16.88
N PRO A 148 17.06 -22.20 17.73
CA PRO A 148 18.03 -22.70 18.71
C PRO A 148 17.43 -23.81 19.59
N SER A 149 18.18 -24.90 19.81
CA SER A 149 17.68 -26.13 20.46
C SER A 149 17.20 -25.94 21.90
N ASP A 150 17.67 -24.90 22.56
CA ASP A 150 17.36 -24.49 23.93
C ASP A 150 16.20 -23.49 24.01
N VAL A 151 15.58 -23.16 22.87
CA VAL A 151 14.45 -22.23 22.74
C VAL A 151 13.23 -22.98 22.20
N ARG A 152 12.06 -22.65 22.73
CA ARG A 152 10.78 -23.14 22.18
C ARG A 152 9.93 -21.98 21.72
N LEU A 153 9.28 -22.16 20.58
CA LEU A 153 8.26 -21.26 20.08
C LEU A 153 6.88 -21.83 20.47
N PRO A 154 6.10 -21.14 21.33
CA PRO A 154 4.74 -21.57 21.65
C PRO A 154 3.83 -21.65 20.42
N ALA A 155 2.64 -22.24 20.57
CA ALA A 155 1.63 -22.20 19.52
C ALA A 155 0.94 -20.82 19.48
N PRO A 156 0.57 -20.32 18.29
CA PRO A 156 -0.22 -19.10 18.16
C PRO A 156 -1.63 -19.31 18.72
N ARG A 157 -2.27 -18.24 19.20
CA ARG A 157 -3.54 -18.36 19.94
C ARG A 157 -4.48 -17.18 19.77
N TYR A 158 -5.74 -17.44 20.11
CA TYR A 158 -6.74 -16.42 20.36
C TYR A 158 -6.52 -15.78 21.74
N VAL A 159 -6.75 -14.48 21.84
CA VAL A 159 -6.58 -13.71 23.08
C VAL A 159 -7.93 -13.22 23.60
N SER A 160 -8.71 -12.51 22.79
CA SER A 160 -9.96 -11.85 23.20
C SER A 160 -10.77 -11.32 22.01
N GLY A 161 -12.01 -10.91 22.25
CA GLY A 161 -12.90 -10.32 21.24
C GLY A 161 -14.29 -10.95 21.24
N PRO A 162 -15.30 -10.29 20.65
CA PRO A 162 -16.60 -10.90 20.46
C PRO A 162 -16.61 -11.80 19.21
N ARG A 163 -17.47 -12.83 19.26
CA ARG A 163 -17.89 -13.54 18.05
C ARG A 163 -18.57 -12.54 17.11
N ARG A 164 -18.20 -12.55 15.83
CA ARG A 164 -18.76 -11.63 14.83
C ARG A 164 -20.12 -12.09 14.32
N ASN A 165 -20.99 -11.13 14.04
CA ASN A 165 -22.29 -11.36 13.41
C ASN A 165 -22.13 -11.42 11.87
N ALA A 166 -23.24 -11.59 11.14
CA ALA A 166 -23.24 -11.70 9.67
C ALA A 166 -22.71 -10.44 8.95
N ASP A 167 -22.67 -9.30 9.64
CA ASP A 167 -22.09 -8.04 9.18
C ASP A 167 -20.55 -7.99 9.31
N GLY A 168 -19.93 -9.00 9.94
CA GLY A 168 -18.50 -9.09 10.20
C GLY A 168 -17.99 -8.03 11.20
N ALA A 169 -18.88 -7.33 11.89
CA ALA A 169 -18.52 -6.33 12.88
C ALA A 169 -17.97 -7.00 14.16
N GLY A 170 -16.81 -6.53 14.61
CA GLY A 170 -16.17 -6.98 15.86
C GLY A 170 -14.67 -7.16 15.72
N VAL A 171 -13.91 -6.61 16.68
CA VAL A 171 -12.45 -6.71 16.70
C VAL A 171 -12.02 -7.92 17.52
N GLN A 172 -11.18 -8.78 16.93
CA GLN A 172 -10.69 -10.01 17.56
C GLN A 172 -9.17 -9.96 17.70
N THR A 173 -8.68 -10.29 18.88
CA THR A 173 -7.25 -10.23 19.21
C THR A 173 -6.64 -11.63 19.13
N TYR A 174 -5.54 -11.72 18.40
CA TYR A 174 -4.72 -12.91 18.21
C TYR A 174 -3.28 -12.66 18.62
N ALA A 175 -2.52 -13.74 18.79
CA ALA A 175 -1.14 -13.70 19.23
C ALA A 175 -0.27 -14.66 18.41
N LEU A 176 0.80 -14.13 17.82
CA LEU A 176 1.90 -14.91 17.26
C LEU A 176 3.12 -14.83 18.18
N PRO A 177 3.62 -15.94 18.72
CA PRO A 177 4.91 -15.92 19.41
C PRO A 177 6.05 -15.66 18.42
N PHE A 178 7.12 -15.04 18.91
CA PHE A 178 8.36 -14.88 18.14
C PHE A 178 9.60 -15.11 19.00
N VAL A 179 10.70 -15.46 18.32
CA VAL A 179 12.05 -15.47 18.87
C VAL A 179 12.92 -14.58 18.00
N LEU A 180 13.65 -13.66 18.61
CA LEU A 180 14.62 -12.81 17.95
C LEU A 180 16.01 -13.25 18.38
N VAL A 181 16.89 -13.49 17.43
CA VAL A 181 18.32 -13.70 17.66
C VAL A 181 19.06 -12.53 17.04
N SER A 182 19.70 -11.71 17.87
CA SER A 182 20.59 -10.64 17.44
C SER A 182 22.01 -11.08 17.70
N GLU A 183 22.79 -11.24 16.65
CA GLU A 183 24.16 -11.68 16.71
C GLU A 183 25.09 -10.58 16.25
N ALA A 184 26.11 -10.28 17.05
CA ALA A 184 27.16 -9.35 16.69
C ALA A 184 28.50 -10.07 16.60
N SER A 185 29.31 -9.69 15.62
CA SER A 185 30.71 -10.08 15.49
C SER A 185 31.61 -8.85 15.39
N LEU A 186 32.79 -8.94 16.00
CA LEU A 186 33.85 -7.95 15.93
C LEU A 186 35.19 -8.70 15.86
N GLY A 187 35.78 -8.84 14.68
CA GLY A 187 36.94 -9.71 14.49
C GLY A 187 36.60 -11.17 14.82
N GLU A 188 37.29 -11.76 15.80
CA GLU A 188 37.04 -13.15 16.25
C GLU A 188 35.97 -13.25 17.36
N TYR A 189 35.57 -12.13 17.97
CA TYR A 189 34.58 -12.15 19.05
C TYR A 189 33.18 -12.17 18.48
N ARG A 190 32.35 -13.09 18.96
CA ARG A 190 30.95 -13.24 18.58
C ARG A 190 30.07 -13.31 19.83
N ARG A 191 28.95 -12.59 19.83
CA ARG A 191 27.93 -12.65 20.89
C ARG A 191 26.56 -12.66 20.27
N ASN A 192 25.63 -13.40 20.88
CA ASN A 192 24.24 -13.33 20.50
C ASN A 192 23.34 -13.02 21.71
N ILE A 193 22.24 -12.35 21.40
CA ILE A 193 21.15 -12.07 22.31
C ILE A 193 19.92 -12.76 21.75
N VAL A 194 19.31 -13.62 22.56
CA VAL A 194 18.05 -14.27 22.23
C VAL A 194 16.95 -13.60 23.04
N THR A 195 15.95 -13.06 22.34
CA THR A 195 14.78 -12.41 22.92
C THR A 195 13.53 -13.19 22.53
N GLN A 196 12.70 -13.56 23.50
CA GLN A 196 11.40 -14.19 23.24
C GLN A 196 10.27 -13.20 23.49
N GLY A 197 9.25 -13.23 22.64
CA GLY A 197 8.10 -12.34 22.75
C GLY A 197 6.82 -12.88 22.14
N GLU A 198 5.76 -12.10 22.29
CA GLU A 198 4.46 -12.33 21.63
C GLU A 198 4.10 -11.07 20.86
N TYR A 199 3.72 -11.29 19.62
CA TYR A 199 3.19 -10.30 18.71
C TYR A 199 1.67 -10.40 18.77
N ARG A 200 1.03 -9.49 19.51
CA ARG A 200 -0.43 -9.42 19.65
C ARG A 200 -1.00 -8.46 18.64
N PHE A 201 -2.02 -8.89 17.93
CA PHE A 201 -2.62 -8.10 16.88
C PHE A 201 -4.14 -8.25 16.93
N GLU A 202 -4.80 -7.12 16.75
CA GLU A 202 -6.25 -7.03 16.65
C GLU A 202 -6.64 -7.08 15.18
N VAL A 203 -7.68 -7.84 14.85
CA VAL A 203 -8.18 -8.00 13.49
C VAL A 203 -9.64 -7.56 13.44
N GLY A 204 -9.91 -6.62 12.55
CA GLY A 204 -11.22 -6.09 12.21
C GLY A 204 -11.40 -6.07 10.70
N GLN A 205 -12.59 -5.78 10.22
CA GLN A 205 -12.75 -5.47 8.80
C GLN A 205 -11.87 -4.28 8.43
N ALA A 206 -11.07 -4.44 7.38
CA ALA A 206 -10.27 -3.37 6.82
C ALA A 206 -11.20 -2.27 6.31
N ASN A 207 -10.80 -1.01 6.42
CA ASN A 207 -11.56 0.10 5.84
C ASN A 207 -11.17 0.30 4.38
N PHE A 208 -12.11 0.66 3.50
CA PHE A 208 -11.78 0.96 2.10
C PHE A 208 -10.80 2.12 1.95
N SER A 209 -10.68 2.98 2.96
CA SER A 209 -9.70 4.06 3.02
C SER A 209 -8.24 3.58 2.97
N MET A 210 -7.95 2.31 3.22
CA MET A 210 -6.58 1.78 3.12
C MET A 210 -5.99 1.79 1.71
N TRP A 211 -6.80 1.98 0.66
CA TRP A 211 -6.34 1.94 -0.72
C TRP A 211 -6.15 3.36 -1.25
N ALA A 212 -4.99 3.64 -1.85
CA ALA A 212 -4.78 4.86 -2.64
C ALA A 212 -5.64 4.82 -3.92
N TYR A 213 -5.78 3.63 -4.51
CA TYR A 213 -6.68 3.38 -5.62
C TYR A 213 -7.30 1.98 -5.50
N PHE A 214 -8.62 1.91 -5.59
CA PHE A 214 -9.38 0.68 -5.65
C PHE A 214 -10.41 0.75 -6.77
N THR A 215 -10.51 -0.29 -7.59
CA THR A 215 -11.72 -0.48 -8.41
C THR A 215 -12.21 -1.91 -8.46
N ASN A 216 -13.54 -2.10 -8.47
CA ASN A 216 -14.09 -3.42 -8.73
C ASN A 216 -14.01 -3.77 -10.23
N ARG A 217 -14.24 -2.80 -11.12
CA ARG A 217 -14.24 -3.04 -12.56
C ARG A 217 -13.53 -1.93 -13.32
N GLU A 218 -12.53 -2.32 -14.10
CA GLU A 218 -11.74 -1.44 -14.98
C GLU A 218 -12.48 -1.10 -16.29
N VAL A 219 -13.80 -0.88 -16.21
CA VAL A 219 -14.66 -0.52 -17.34
C VAL A 219 -15.43 0.77 -17.04
N SER A 220 -15.73 1.55 -18.06
CA SER A 220 -16.58 2.75 -17.98
C SER A 220 -17.58 2.82 -19.13
N VAL A 221 -18.50 3.78 -19.04
CA VAL A 221 -19.38 4.18 -20.13
C VAL A 221 -18.94 5.56 -20.62
N GLY A 222 -18.45 5.62 -21.86
CA GLY A 222 -18.01 6.86 -22.52
C GLY A 222 -19.17 7.76 -22.93
N ALA A 223 -18.85 8.96 -23.44
CA ALA A 223 -19.82 10.01 -23.78
C ALA A 223 -20.95 9.56 -24.74
N ASN A 224 -20.69 8.58 -25.62
CA ASN A 224 -21.67 8.05 -26.59
C ASN A 224 -22.34 6.75 -26.13
N ASN A 225 -22.41 6.50 -24.82
CA ASN A 225 -22.90 5.25 -24.23
C ASN A 225 -22.11 4.01 -24.67
N GLN A 226 -20.87 4.20 -25.14
CA GLN A 226 -19.96 3.13 -25.51
C GLN A 226 -19.31 2.55 -24.26
N THR A 227 -19.29 1.22 -24.14
CA THR A 227 -18.47 0.56 -23.12
C THR A 227 -17.00 0.69 -23.48
N ILE A 228 -16.22 1.24 -22.54
CA ILE A 228 -14.77 1.34 -22.64
C ILE A 228 -14.22 0.37 -21.59
N ASP A 229 -13.50 -0.66 -22.05
CA ASP A 229 -13.00 -1.77 -21.24
C ASP A 229 -11.49 -1.74 -21.01
N LYS A 230 -10.79 -0.77 -21.60
CA LYS A 230 -9.36 -0.50 -21.41
C LYS A 230 -9.14 0.99 -21.21
N ILE A 231 -9.05 1.41 -19.94
CA ILE A 231 -8.77 2.80 -19.57
C ILE A 231 -7.36 2.85 -19.02
N TYR A 232 -6.43 3.37 -19.81
CA TYR A 232 -5.01 3.25 -19.54
C TYR A 232 -4.54 4.16 -18.39
N PHE A 233 -3.69 3.62 -17.54
CA PHE A 233 -2.76 4.40 -16.74
C PHE A 233 -1.56 4.76 -17.61
N THR A 234 -1.26 6.05 -17.71
CA THR A 234 -0.24 6.59 -18.63
C THR A 234 1.02 7.01 -17.88
N ASP A 235 2.01 7.56 -18.59
CA ASP A 235 3.20 8.13 -17.97
C ASP A 235 2.96 9.35 -17.06
N GLN A 236 1.73 9.89 -17.07
CA GLN A 236 1.27 10.94 -16.15
C GLN A 236 0.63 10.39 -14.87
N THR A 237 0.35 9.08 -14.83
CA THR A 237 -0.15 8.45 -13.61
C THR A 237 0.99 8.24 -12.62
N MET A 238 0.87 8.87 -11.46
CA MET A 238 1.71 8.59 -10.29
C MET A 238 0.81 8.31 -9.09
N ILE A 239 0.83 7.09 -8.57
CA ILE A 239 0.06 6.70 -7.38
C ILE A 239 1.01 6.19 -6.31
N ASP A 240 1.25 7.00 -5.29
CA ASP A 240 2.21 6.72 -4.22
C ASP A 240 1.57 5.96 -3.06
N GLY A 241 1.00 4.79 -3.32
CA GLY A 241 0.36 3.97 -2.29
C GLY A 241 -0.19 2.65 -2.80
N PRO A 242 -0.81 1.86 -1.92
CA PRO A 242 -1.34 0.56 -2.28
C PRO A 242 -2.50 0.71 -3.27
N VAL A 243 -2.50 -0.11 -4.32
CA VAL A 243 -3.54 -0.13 -5.34
C VAL A 243 -4.09 -1.53 -5.55
N HIS A 244 -5.39 -1.60 -5.80
CA HIS A 244 -6.08 -2.84 -6.08
C HIS A 244 -7.10 -2.69 -7.19
N THR A 245 -7.24 -3.73 -8.01
CA THR A 245 -8.41 -3.89 -8.88
C THR A 245 -8.91 -5.32 -8.87
N ASN A 246 -10.22 -5.54 -8.80
CA ASN A 246 -10.71 -6.90 -9.03
C ASN A 246 -10.58 -7.30 -10.51
N GLY A 247 -10.56 -6.33 -11.44
CA GLY A 247 -10.40 -6.58 -12.88
C GLY A 247 -8.93 -6.64 -13.31
N HIS A 248 -8.62 -6.06 -14.47
CA HIS A 248 -7.27 -6.03 -15.05
C HIS A 248 -6.79 -4.59 -15.24
N PHE A 249 -5.54 -4.34 -14.86
CA PHE A 249 -4.90 -3.07 -15.15
C PHE A 249 -4.68 -2.90 -16.67
N ALA A 250 -4.92 -1.70 -17.19
CA ALA A 250 -4.48 -1.28 -18.52
C ALA A 250 -3.38 -0.23 -18.36
N LEU A 251 -2.22 -0.47 -18.96
CA LEU A 251 -1.01 0.33 -18.77
C LEU A 251 -0.47 0.83 -20.11
N ALA A 252 -0.12 2.10 -20.18
CA ALA A 252 0.43 2.75 -21.36
C ALA A 252 1.71 3.50 -20.98
N TYR A 253 2.79 3.28 -21.73
CA TYR A 253 4.09 3.90 -21.47
C TYR A 253 4.59 3.52 -20.06
N ASP A 254 4.95 4.48 -19.20
CA ASP A 254 5.61 4.26 -17.90
C ASP A 254 4.84 4.90 -16.72
N PRO A 255 3.61 4.44 -16.42
CA PRO A 255 2.94 4.80 -15.17
C PRO A 255 3.76 4.34 -13.99
N TRP A 256 3.64 5.05 -12.87
CA TRP A 256 4.35 4.72 -11.64
C TRP A 256 3.41 4.44 -10.48
N PHE A 257 3.66 3.32 -9.81
CA PHE A 257 2.98 2.89 -8.60
C PHE A 257 4.01 2.73 -7.49
N GLY A 258 3.94 3.60 -6.49
CA GLY A 258 4.86 3.63 -5.35
C GLY A 258 4.61 2.52 -4.33
N GLY A 259 3.35 2.15 -4.12
CA GLY A 259 2.95 1.08 -3.21
C GLY A 259 2.73 -0.27 -3.90
N SER A 260 2.20 -1.23 -3.14
CA SER A 260 1.88 -2.56 -3.65
C SER A 260 0.74 -2.51 -4.67
N VAL A 261 0.90 -3.25 -5.77
CA VAL A 261 -0.11 -3.37 -6.82
C VAL A 261 -0.72 -4.76 -6.74
N SER A 262 -2.05 -4.84 -6.68
CA SER A 262 -2.76 -6.10 -6.59
C SER A 262 -3.92 -6.19 -7.57
N SER A 263 -4.12 -7.36 -8.15
CA SER A 263 -5.26 -7.64 -9.02
C SER A 263 -5.84 -9.02 -8.74
N ALA A 264 -7.16 -9.13 -8.78
CA ALA A 264 -7.85 -10.42 -8.72
C ALA A 264 -8.03 -11.10 -10.09
N GLY A 265 -7.85 -10.37 -11.20
CA GLY A 265 -7.93 -10.91 -12.56
C GLY A 265 -9.33 -11.31 -13.01
N CYS A 266 -10.39 -10.79 -12.39
CA CYS A 266 -11.77 -11.12 -12.71
C CYS A 266 -12.17 -10.63 -14.11
N ASN A 267 -12.63 -11.53 -14.98
CA ASN A 267 -13.09 -11.18 -16.33
C ASN A 267 -14.52 -10.59 -16.36
N ASN A 268 -15.26 -10.71 -15.26
CA ASN A 268 -16.64 -10.23 -15.16
C ASN A 268 -16.99 -9.79 -13.74
N ALA A 269 -18.12 -9.09 -13.59
CA ALA A 269 -18.56 -8.52 -12.31
C ALA A 269 -18.83 -9.57 -11.21
N SER A 270 -19.23 -10.79 -11.60
CA SER A 270 -19.40 -11.93 -10.69
C SER A 270 -18.09 -12.65 -10.37
N CYS A 271 -16.97 -12.28 -11.00
CA CYS A 271 -15.68 -12.96 -10.93
C CYS A 271 -15.79 -14.49 -11.09
N SER A 272 -16.64 -14.94 -12.02
CA SER A 272 -16.84 -16.39 -12.24
C SER A 272 -15.70 -17.03 -13.05
N THR A 273 -14.88 -16.21 -13.70
CA THR A 273 -13.71 -16.60 -14.49
C THR A 273 -12.60 -15.60 -14.21
N ILE A 274 -11.38 -16.12 -14.05
CA ILE A 274 -10.20 -15.35 -13.67
C ILE A 274 -9.10 -15.60 -14.69
N ASP A 275 -8.56 -14.52 -15.25
CA ASP A 275 -7.32 -14.52 -16.02
C ASP A 275 -6.34 -13.55 -15.36
N ARG A 276 -5.13 -14.00 -15.05
CA ARG A 276 -4.14 -13.17 -14.35
C ARG A 276 -3.33 -12.37 -15.35
N GLY A 277 -3.15 -11.09 -15.08
CA GLY A 277 -2.28 -10.23 -15.88
C GLY A 277 -2.81 -8.81 -16.08
N ALA A 278 -2.31 -8.16 -17.12
CA ALA A 278 -2.61 -6.78 -17.45
C ALA A 278 -2.60 -6.56 -18.98
N TYR A 279 -3.24 -5.47 -19.41
CA TYR A 279 -3.22 -5.00 -20.79
C TYR A 279 -2.12 -3.94 -20.97
N LEU A 280 -1.38 -4.03 -22.08
CA LEU A 280 -0.40 -3.00 -22.47
C LEU A 280 -0.88 -2.26 -23.73
N TYR A 281 -0.65 -0.95 -23.76
CA TYR A 281 -1.03 -0.09 -24.88
C TYR A 281 -0.26 -0.44 -26.16
N ASP A 282 -0.97 -0.54 -27.28
CA ASP A 282 -0.44 -0.90 -28.60
C ASP A 282 0.48 -2.15 -28.62
N TYR A 283 0.28 -3.09 -27.70
CA TYR A 283 1.05 -4.33 -27.62
C TYR A 283 0.12 -5.55 -27.52
N GLN A 284 0.44 -6.58 -28.30
CA GLN A 284 -0.23 -7.89 -28.25
C GLN A 284 0.79 -8.98 -27.91
N HIS A 285 0.46 -9.81 -26.93
CA HIS A 285 1.30 -10.95 -26.55
C HIS A 285 1.10 -12.09 -27.55
N THR A 286 2.21 -12.72 -27.98
CA THR A 286 2.15 -13.92 -28.82
C THR A 286 2.51 -15.13 -27.98
N GLU A 287 1.55 -16.05 -27.80
CA GLU A 287 1.73 -17.28 -27.04
C GLU A 287 1.83 -18.48 -27.97
N GLN A 288 2.70 -19.44 -27.63
CA GLN A 288 2.77 -20.74 -28.28
C GLN A 288 1.85 -21.75 -27.57
N TYR A 289 1.08 -22.51 -28.34
CA TYR A 289 0.17 -23.55 -27.83
C TYR A 289 0.15 -24.75 -28.79
N ASP A 290 -0.40 -25.88 -28.32
CA ASP A 290 -0.52 -27.11 -29.13
C ASP A 290 0.82 -27.52 -29.76
N CYS A 291 1.85 -27.53 -28.92
CA CYS A 291 3.20 -27.93 -29.29
C CYS A 291 3.25 -29.44 -29.49
N GLY A 292 3.73 -29.86 -30.65
CA GLY A 292 3.84 -31.26 -30.97
C GLY A 292 4.90 -31.51 -32.00
N TRP A 293 5.40 -32.75 -31.99
CA TRP A 293 6.19 -33.24 -33.09
C TRP A 293 5.29 -33.41 -34.33
N VAL A 294 5.66 -32.77 -35.43
CA VAL A 294 4.98 -32.92 -36.71
C VAL A 294 5.84 -33.69 -37.70
N GLY A 295 5.22 -34.62 -38.43
CA GLY A 295 5.89 -35.41 -39.46
C GLY A 295 6.09 -34.60 -40.74
N THR A 296 7.34 -34.33 -41.11
CA THR A 296 7.69 -33.55 -42.31
C THR A 296 7.85 -34.41 -43.58
N GLY A 297 7.81 -35.75 -43.46
CA GLY A 297 7.97 -36.65 -44.60
C GLY A 297 7.45 -38.06 -44.35
N ARG A 298 6.77 -38.62 -45.37
CA ARG A 298 6.41 -40.03 -45.45
C ARG A 298 7.35 -40.71 -46.46
N TYR A 299 8.06 -41.73 -46.01
CA TYR A 299 8.92 -42.55 -46.86
C TYR A 299 8.30 -43.94 -47.00
N ASP A 300 8.00 -44.30 -48.24
CA ASP A 300 7.64 -45.66 -48.62
C ASP A 300 8.90 -46.28 -49.24
N TYR A 301 9.32 -47.45 -48.76
CA TYR A 301 10.42 -48.21 -49.37
C TYR A 301 10.06 -49.70 -49.51
N ILE A 302 10.64 -50.31 -50.54
CA ILE A 302 10.51 -51.74 -50.85
C ILE A 302 11.91 -52.34 -50.74
N GLN A 303 12.04 -53.46 -50.04
CA GLN A 303 13.30 -54.20 -49.92
C GLN A 303 13.44 -55.15 -51.11
N ASP A 304 14.57 -55.11 -51.82
CA ASP A 304 14.86 -56.05 -52.89
C ASP A 304 15.38 -57.41 -52.37
N ALA A 305 15.43 -58.42 -53.24
CA ALA A 305 15.84 -59.78 -52.91
C ALA A 305 17.32 -59.91 -52.48
N SER A 306 18.13 -58.84 -52.62
CA SER A 306 19.52 -58.75 -52.16
C SER A 306 19.68 -57.97 -50.85
N GLY A 307 18.58 -57.51 -50.23
CA GLY A 307 18.59 -56.73 -49.00
C GLY A 307 18.82 -55.23 -49.19
N GLY A 308 18.84 -54.73 -50.43
CA GLY A 308 18.95 -53.31 -50.77
C GLY A 308 17.63 -52.56 -50.60
N TYR A 309 17.70 -51.30 -50.13
CA TYR A 309 16.52 -50.44 -49.92
C TYR A 309 16.44 -49.34 -50.99
N VAL A 310 15.29 -49.20 -51.67
CA VAL A 310 15.02 -48.11 -52.63
C VAL A 310 14.01 -47.12 -52.01
N TYR A 311 14.38 -45.84 -51.91
CA TYR A 311 13.61 -44.81 -51.19
C TYR A 311 12.70 -43.98 -52.11
N LYS A 312 11.48 -43.65 -51.64
CA LYS A 312 10.63 -42.61 -52.24
C LYS A 312 10.21 -41.58 -51.18
N LYS A 313 10.71 -40.34 -51.28
CA LYS A 313 10.24 -39.21 -50.46
C LYS A 313 8.96 -38.63 -51.05
N LYS A 314 7.84 -38.68 -50.32
CA LYS A 314 6.55 -38.15 -50.79
C LYS A 314 6.31 -36.72 -50.32
N LYS A 315 7.14 -35.77 -50.80
CA LYS A 315 6.85 -34.34 -51.05
C LYS A 315 8.17 -33.65 -51.45
N GLY A 316 8.31 -33.37 -52.74
CA GLY A 316 9.49 -32.76 -53.37
C GLY A 316 10.42 -33.77 -54.04
N ARG A 317 10.13 -34.09 -55.31
CA ARG A 317 10.88 -34.93 -56.30
C ARG A 317 12.20 -35.58 -55.83
N TYR A 318 12.26 -36.91 -55.93
CA TYR A 318 13.35 -37.59 -56.63
C TYR A 318 12.76 -38.69 -57.52
N GLY A 319 13.08 -38.64 -58.81
CA GLY A 319 12.87 -39.74 -59.72
C GLY A 319 14.20 -40.45 -59.96
N TYR A 320 14.16 -41.77 -60.13
CA TYR A 320 14.84 -42.41 -61.24
C TYR A 320 14.11 -43.69 -61.66
N TYR A 321 14.32 -44.01 -62.93
CA TYR A 321 13.54 -44.88 -63.80
C TYR A 321 13.59 -46.39 -63.51
N ALA A 322 12.49 -47.04 -63.88
CA ALA A 322 12.30 -48.35 -64.50
C ALA A 322 13.19 -49.55 -64.09
N LYS A 323 12.56 -50.56 -63.46
CA LYS A 323 12.51 -51.92 -64.02
C LYS A 323 11.31 -52.69 -63.47
N SER A 324 10.60 -53.37 -64.38
CA SER A 324 9.39 -54.16 -64.13
C SER A 324 9.70 -55.44 -63.36
N TRP A 325 9.46 -55.51 -62.05
CA TRP A 325 9.47 -56.79 -61.32
C TRP A 325 8.30 -56.85 -60.34
N SER A 326 7.72 -58.05 -60.28
CA SER A 326 6.46 -58.47 -59.69
C SER A 326 6.26 -58.08 -58.22
N ASP A 327 5.05 -57.60 -57.93
CA ASP A 327 4.51 -57.29 -56.61
C ASP A 327 4.48 -58.51 -55.66
N SER A 328 5.44 -58.63 -54.74
CA SER A 328 5.28 -59.46 -53.52
C SER A 328 6.38 -59.26 -52.46
N GLY A 329 6.99 -58.06 -52.36
CA GLY A 329 7.95 -57.74 -51.28
C GLY A 329 7.24 -57.14 -50.05
N PRO A 330 7.74 -57.36 -48.82
CA PRO A 330 7.20 -56.70 -47.63
C PRO A 330 7.34 -55.18 -47.74
N PHE A 331 6.21 -54.48 -47.62
CA PHE A 331 6.14 -53.03 -47.72
C PHE A 331 6.42 -52.43 -46.34
N TYR A 332 7.50 -51.65 -46.21
CA TYR A 332 7.87 -51.04 -44.94
C TYR A 332 7.59 -49.53 -44.98
N ARG A 333 6.93 -49.04 -43.92
CA ARG A 333 6.60 -47.62 -43.74
C ARG A 333 7.41 -47.05 -42.59
N ARG A 334 8.16 -45.98 -42.85
CA ARG A 334 8.84 -45.20 -41.81
C ARG A 334 8.33 -43.77 -41.83
N GLU A 335 7.74 -43.33 -40.73
CA GLU A 335 7.44 -41.93 -40.48
C GLU A 335 8.65 -41.30 -39.79
N GLU A 336 9.19 -40.23 -40.39
CA GLU A 336 10.36 -39.54 -39.87
C GLU A 336 9.86 -38.30 -39.11
N ILE A 337 9.90 -38.41 -37.78
CA ILE A 337 9.50 -37.34 -36.86
C ILE A 337 10.70 -36.39 -36.73
N THR A 338 10.61 -35.15 -37.25
CA THR A 338 11.80 -34.29 -37.35
C THR A 338 11.62 -32.82 -37.00
N GLU A 339 10.44 -32.34 -36.61
CA GLU A 339 10.31 -30.93 -36.20
C GLU A 339 9.32 -30.76 -35.04
N TRP A 340 9.79 -30.14 -33.96
CA TRP A 340 8.94 -29.68 -32.86
C TRP A 340 8.32 -28.36 -33.29
N GLN A 341 7.02 -28.34 -33.55
CA GLN A 341 6.30 -27.14 -33.95
C GLN A 341 5.22 -26.82 -32.92
N CYS A 342 5.04 -25.53 -32.64
CA CYS A 342 3.95 -25.00 -31.84
C CYS A 342 3.10 -24.07 -32.71
N LYS A 343 1.78 -24.10 -32.52
CA LYS A 343 0.90 -23.05 -33.06
C LYS A 343 1.10 -21.77 -32.25
N THR A 344 0.89 -20.63 -32.87
CA THR A 344 0.93 -19.32 -32.19
C THR A 344 -0.43 -18.66 -32.21
N ARG A 345 -0.78 -17.96 -31.14
CA ARG A 345 -1.96 -17.08 -31.05
C ARG A 345 -1.55 -15.72 -30.51
N LYS A 346 -2.25 -14.68 -30.95
CA LYS A 346 -2.10 -13.33 -30.40
C LYS A 346 -3.19 -13.10 -29.36
N LEU A 347 -2.80 -12.61 -28.19
CA LEU A 347 -3.66 -12.30 -27.07
C LEU A 347 -3.44 -10.84 -26.67
N ASP A 348 -4.53 -10.15 -26.33
CA ASP A 348 -4.47 -8.78 -25.82
C ASP A 348 -4.00 -8.73 -24.36
N LEU A 349 -4.48 -9.67 -23.54
CA LEU A 349 -4.07 -9.79 -22.15
C LEU A 349 -2.67 -10.40 -22.07
N ILE A 350 -1.77 -9.75 -21.35
CA ILE A 350 -0.44 -10.31 -21.08
C ILE A 350 -0.51 -11.09 -19.77
N PRO A 351 -0.15 -12.39 -19.78
CA PRO A 351 -0.21 -13.21 -18.59
C PRO A 351 0.81 -12.78 -17.53
N ASP A 352 0.47 -13.00 -16.26
CA ASP A 352 1.33 -12.76 -15.10
C ASP A 352 2.71 -13.42 -15.20
N THR A 353 2.80 -14.61 -15.80
CA THR A 353 4.07 -15.33 -16.04
C THR A 353 5.06 -14.57 -16.90
N VAL A 354 4.59 -13.60 -17.69
CA VAL A 354 5.41 -12.72 -18.54
C VAL A 354 5.55 -11.33 -17.91
N LEU A 355 4.62 -10.93 -17.04
CA LEU A 355 4.63 -9.65 -16.33
C LEU A 355 5.44 -9.75 -15.03
N GLY A 356 6.67 -9.25 -15.06
CA GLY A 356 7.48 -9.03 -13.85
C GLY A 356 7.10 -7.75 -13.08
N SER A 357 7.94 -7.36 -12.12
CA SER A 357 7.81 -6.11 -11.34
C SER A 357 8.20 -4.83 -12.11
N SER A 358 8.82 -4.96 -13.28
CA SER A 358 9.17 -3.85 -14.17
C SER A 358 9.21 -4.33 -15.62
N PRO A 359 8.05 -4.69 -16.20
CA PRO A 359 7.99 -5.19 -17.56
C PRO A 359 8.39 -4.08 -18.54
N ASN A 360 9.13 -4.43 -19.60
CA ASN A 360 9.46 -3.50 -20.68
C ASN A 360 9.09 -4.14 -22.01
N PHE A 361 7.92 -3.82 -22.53
CA PHE A 361 7.35 -4.43 -23.73
C PHE A 361 6.69 -3.38 -24.63
N GLY A 362 7.15 -3.31 -25.89
CA GLY A 362 6.54 -2.41 -26.88
C GLY A 362 6.59 -0.93 -26.52
N GLY A 363 7.59 -0.48 -25.75
CA GLY A 363 7.68 0.90 -25.26
C GLY A 363 6.83 1.20 -24.02
N ASN A 364 6.16 0.19 -23.46
CA ASN A 364 5.51 0.26 -22.15
C ASN A 364 6.48 -0.24 -21.07
N GLU A 365 6.74 0.59 -20.08
CA GLU A 365 7.66 0.36 -18.97
C GLU A 365 7.04 0.79 -17.62
N PRO A 366 5.90 0.20 -17.21
CA PRO A 366 5.28 0.53 -15.92
C PRO A 366 6.23 0.17 -14.77
N LYS A 367 6.21 1.00 -13.73
CA LYS A 367 7.06 0.83 -12.54
C LYS A 367 6.21 0.47 -11.33
N PHE A 368 6.48 -0.70 -10.75
CA PHE A 368 5.80 -1.21 -9.56
C PHE A 368 6.77 -1.25 -8.38
N ALA A 369 7.01 -0.08 -7.77
CA ALA A 369 8.05 0.06 -6.74
C ALA A 369 7.76 -0.78 -5.48
N GLY A 370 6.49 -0.90 -5.09
CA GLY A 370 6.05 -1.74 -3.97
C GLY A 370 5.73 -3.19 -4.33
N GLY A 371 6.06 -3.64 -5.55
CA GLY A 371 5.79 -5.00 -6.01
C GLY A 371 4.38 -5.22 -6.56
N VAL A 372 4.15 -6.42 -7.12
CA VAL A 372 2.89 -6.81 -7.79
C VAL A 372 2.39 -8.17 -7.30
N GLY A 373 1.08 -8.33 -7.19
CA GLY A 373 0.38 -9.59 -6.93
C GLY A 373 -0.83 -9.75 -7.85
N TRP A 374 -0.69 -10.53 -8.92
CA TRP A 374 -1.73 -10.75 -9.94
C TRP A 374 -2.75 -11.85 -9.57
N ASP A 375 -2.60 -12.46 -8.40
CA ASP A 375 -3.43 -13.54 -7.87
C ASP A 375 -4.10 -13.17 -6.54
N SER A 376 -4.41 -11.88 -6.37
CA SER A 376 -5.00 -11.37 -5.13
C SER A 376 -6.46 -11.79 -4.99
N PRO A 377 -6.98 -11.93 -3.77
CA PRO A 377 -8.40 -12.21 -3.57
C PRO A 377 -9.26 -11.04 -4.03
N ARG A 378 -10.46 -11.36 -4.53
CA ARG A 378 -11.50 -10.37 -4.86
C ARG A 378 -11.97 -9.67 -3.57
N ILE A 379 -12.14 -8.35 -3.65
CA ILE A 379 -12.67 -7.51 -2.57
C ILE A 379 -14.01 -6.92 -3.00
N ASP A 380 -15.08 -7.22 -2.28
CA ASP A 380 -16.42 -6.75 -2.67
C ASP A 380 -16.72 -5.36 -2.12
N LEU A 381 -17.24 -4.49 -3.01
CA LEU A 381 -17.76 -3.19 -2.59
C LEU A 381 -19.03 -3.34 -1.76
N PRO A 382 -19.24 -2.43 -0.80
CA PRO A 382 -20.30 -2.54 0.17
C PRO A 382 -21.65 -2.22 -0.47
N GLN A 383 -22.64 -3.07 -0.21
CA GLN A 383 -23.99 -2.86 -0.71
C GLN A 383 -24.78 -1.85 0.15
N ASN A 384 -24.48 -1.76 1.46
CA ASN A 384 -24.95 -0.73 2.39
C ASN A 384 -24.33 -0.94 3.79
N ASN A 385 -23.17 -0.34 4.08
CA ASN A 385 -22.44 -0.69 5.30
C ASN A 385 -22.73 0.19 6.54
N TYR A 386 -23.35 1.38 6.43
CA TYR A 386 -23.47 2.26 7.61
C TYR A 386 -24.72 3.13 7.76
N LEU A 387 -25.78 2.97 6.95
CA LEU A 387 -27.02 3.77 7.05
C LEU A 387 -26.73 5.25 7.42
N GLN A 388 -25.81 5.90 6.70
CA GLN A 388 -25.23 7.19 7.11
C GLN A 388 -26.28 8.28 7.36
N ARG A 389 -27.45 8.14 6.72
CA ARG A 389 -28.64 8.94 6.99
C ARG A 389 -29.07 8.87 8.45
N ASP A 390 -29.25 7.66 8.97
CA ASP A 390 -29.75 7.41 10.32
C ASP A 390 -28.69 7.80 11.36
N ILE A 391 -27.40 7.60 11.03
CA ILE A 391 -26.27 8.10 11.82
C ILE A 391 -26.27 9.63 11.87
N ALA A 392 -26.45 10.31 10.74
CA ALA A 392 -26.51 11.77 10.71
C ALA A 392 -27.71 12.33 11.51
N GLN A 393 -28.83 11.60 11.54
CA GLN A 393 -30.01 11.94 12.33
C GLN A 393 -29.89 11.57 13.83
N GLY A 394 -28.84 10.84 14.23
CA GLY A 394 -28.66 10.41 15.62
C GLY A 394 -29.73 9.43 16.10
N VAL A 395 -30.25 8.58 15.21
CA VAL A 395 -31.28 7.59 15.54
C VAL A 395 -30.72 6.57 16.53
N GLY A 396 -31.27 6.55 17.74
CA GLY A 396 -30.80 5.67 18.82
C GLY A 396 -29.40 6.00 19.36
N ARG A 397 -28.89 7.22 19.13
CA ARG A 397 -27.53 7.63 19.51
C ARG A 397 -27.51 8.86 20.42
N ALA A 398 -26.45 8.97 21.22
CA ALA A 398 -26.18 10.13 22.08
C ALA A 398 -25.48 11.28 21.32
N ASP A 399 -24.91 10.98 20.15
CA ASP A 399 -24.30 11.91 19.21
C ASP A 399 -25.18 12.04 17.96
N GLU A 400 -24.95 13.07 17.14
CA GLU A 400 -25.67 13.25 15.88
C GLU A 400 -24.84 14.03 14.85
N GLY A 401 -25.10 13.81 13.57
CA GLY A 401 -24.40 14.46 12.47
C GLY A 401 -25.08 15.75 12.00
N LEU A 402 -24.76 16.16 10.79
CA LEU A 402 -25.48 17.22 10.06
C LEU A 402 -26.31 16.56 8.97
N TYR A 403 -27.62 16.83 8.94
CA TYR A 403 -28.55 16.23 8.00
C TYR A 403 -29.22 17.30 7.14
N PHE A 404 -28.95 17.25 5.84
CA PHE A 404 -29.61 18.08 4.83
C PHE A 404 -30.68 17.24 4.12
N ASN A 405 -31.95 17.55 4.33
CA ASN A 405 -33.08 16.78 3.80
C ASN A 405 -33.48 17.15 2.35
N SER A 406 -32.53 17.62 1.55
CA SER A 406 -32.75 17.94 0.15
C SER A 406 -31.42 17.99 -0.58
N ALA A 407 -31.48 17.95 -1.92
CA ALA A 407 -30.35 18.29 -2.76
C ALA A 407 -29.83 19.70 -2.43
N LEU A 408 -28.54 19.89 -2.63
CA LEU A 408 -27.85 21.16 -2.40
C LEU A 408 -27.27 21.68 -3.71
N GLU A 409 -27.50 22.96 -3.97
CA GLU A 409 -26.81 23.68 -5.04
C GLU A 409 -25.34 23.88 -4.69
N SER A 410 -25.03 24.13 -3.42
CA SER A 410 -23.65 24.16 -2.94
C SER A 410 -23.50 23.63 -1.52
N LEU A 411 -22.34 23.01 -1.28
CA LEU A 411 -21.88 22.56 0.02
C LEU A 411 -20.42 22.99 0.17
N GLU A 412 -20.16 23.87 1.14
CA GLU A 412 -18.84 24.41 1.40
C GLU A 412 -18.34 23.98 2.78
N PHE A 413 -17.15 23.37 2.80
CA PHE A 413 -16.43 23.07 4.04
C PHE A 413 -15.28 24.05 4.18
N PHE A 414 -15.10 24.64 5.37
CA PHE A 414 -13.96 25.51 5.62
C PHE A 414 -13.52 25.48 7.09
N ALA A 415 -12.21 25.42 7.28
CA ALA A 415 -11.57 25.60 8.58
C ALA A 415 -11.57 27.10 8.88
N GLY A 416 -12.11 27.49 10.04
CA GLY A 416 -12.26 28.90 10.38
C GLY A 416 -12.02 29.21 11.85
N THR A 417 -11.90 30.48 12.11
CA THR A 417 -11.61 31.05 13.43
C THR A 417 -12.90 31.43 14.15
N SER A 418 -12.77 32.02 15.34
CA SER A 418 -13.87 32.64 16.08
C SER A 418 -14.19 34.07 15.61
N ALA A 419 -13.57 34.55 14.52
CA ALA A 419 -13.86 35.87 13.95
C ALA A 419 -15.34 36.03 13.57
N ALA A 420 -15.80 37.27 13.45
CA ALA A 420 -17.18 37.58 13.13
C ALA A 420 -17.54 37.07 11.71
N TRP A 421 -18.51 36.17 11.64
CA TRP A 421 -19.07 35.72 10.37
C TRP A 421 -19.97 36.82 9.78
N ASN A 422 -19.62 37.31 8.58
CA ASN A 422 -20.36 38.36 7.89
C ASN A 422 -21.18 37.84 6.69
N GLY A 423 -21.26 36.52 6.50
CA GLY A 423 -21.88 35.89 5.33
C GLY A 423 -20.88 35.45 4.25
N ASN A 424 -19.60 35.81 4.38
CA ASN A 424 -18.54 35.43 3.45
C ASN A 424 -17.52 34.50 4.12
N VAL A 425 -17.16 33.41 3.42
CA VAL A 425 -16.16 32.43 3.84
C VAL A 425 -14.85 33.11 4.23
N SER A 426 -14.42 34.11 3.47
CA SER A 426 -13.16 34.81 3.71
C SER A 426 -13.11 35.59 5.03
N SER A 427 -14.25 35.82 5.70
CA SER A 427 -14.29 36.58 6.96
C SER A 427 -13.82 35.78 8.17
N VAL A 428 -13.73 34.46 8.06
CA VAL A 428 -13.35 33.57 9.16
C VAL A 428 -12.21 32.60 8.81
N THR A 429 -11.90 32.40 7.53
CA THR A 429 -10.81 31.52 7.12
C THR A 429 -9.44 32.09 7.48
N PRO A 430 -8.47 31.22 7.86
CA PRO A 430 -7.10 31.64 8.12
C PRO A 430 -6.41 32.16 6.85
N THR A 431 -5.35 32.95 7.05
CA THR A 431 -4.48 33.41 5.97
C THR A 431 -3.13 32.72 6.04
N ARG A 432 -2.44 32.57 4.90
CA ARG A 432 -1.13 31.90 4.88
C ARG A 432 -0.03 32.91 5.24
N VAL A 433 0.67 32.68 6.35
CA VAL A 433 1.81 33.49 6.82
C VAL A 433 3.02 32.56 6.97
N ASN A 434 4.10 32.82 6.24
CA ASN A 434 5.32 31.99 6.23
C ASN A 434 5.03 30.48 6.02
N GLY A 435 4.09 30.17 5.14
CA GLY A 435 3.70 28.79 4.82
C GLY A 435 2.69 28.16 5.79
N VAL A 436 2.32 28.83 6.89
CA VAL A 436 1.41 28.33 7.93
C VAL A 436 0.08 29.08 7.92
N TRP A 437 -1.02 28.35 8.07
CA TRP A 437 -2.37 28.93 8.21
C TRP A 437 -2.52 29.62 9.57
N THR A 438 -2.72 30.95 9.54
CA THR A 438 -2.71 31.81 10.73
C THR A 438 -3.92 32.76 10.75
N PRO A 439 -4.61 32.89 11.89
CA PRO A 439 -4.47 32.05 13.09
C PRO A 439 -5.05 30.64 12.85
N ALA A 440 -4.67 29.65 13.66
CA ALA A 440 -5.20 28.28 13.52
C ALA A 440 -6.73 28.25 13.66
N ALA A 441 -7.39 27.35 12.92
CA ALA A 441 -8.84 27.21 12.98
C ALA A 441 -9.28 26.67 14.35
N THR A 442 -10.29 27.30 14.92
CA THR A 442 -10.94 26.86 16.16
C THR A 442 -12.28 26.18 15.90
N TYR A 443 -12.79 26.30 14.67
CA TYR A 443 -14.05 25.72 14.23
C TYR A 443 -13.90 25.10 12.84
N GLN A 444 -14.60 23.99 12.63
CA GLN A 444 -14.97 23.51 11.31
C GLN A 444 -16.32 24.11 10.94
N TYR A 445 -16.42 24.73 9.77
CA TYR A 445 -17.68 25.23 9.23
C TYR A 445 -18.22 24.31 8.12
N VAL A 446 -19.55 24.23 8.04
CA VAL A 446 -20.30 23.54 6.99
C VAL A 446 -21.44 24.43 6.54
N ARG A 447 -21.39 24.91 5.30
CA ARG A 447 -22.41 25.76 4.68
C ARG A 447 -23.09 25.00 3.54
N GLY A 448 -24.37 24.69 3.69
CA GLY A 448 -25.18 24.05 2.65
C GLY A 448 -26.26 24.99 2.14
N CYS A 449 -26.35 25.20 0.82
CA CYS A 449 -27.34 26.05 0.17
C CYS A 449 -28.20 25.23 -0.78
N THR A 450 -29.52 25.41 -0.74
CA THR A 450 -30.46 24.71 -1.64
C THR A 450 -30.63 25.44 -2.98
N SER A 451 -30.07 26.64 -3.13
CA SER A 451 -30.04 27.42 -4.36
C SER A 451 -28.84 28.36 -4.37
N ASN A 452 -28.61 29.05 -5.49
CA ASN A 452 -27.59 30.12 -5.59
C ASN A 452 -27.91 31.36 -4.73
N ASN A 453 -29.08 31.41 -4.08
CA ASN A 453 -29.44 32.48 -3.16
C ASN A 453 -28.82 32.23 -1.77
N SER A 454 -28.07 33.20 -1.26
CA SER A 454 -27.43 33.14 0.07
C SER A 454 -28.43 32.97 1.23
N ASN A 455 -29.69 33.38 1.05
CA ASN A 455 -30.76 33.19 2.04
C ASN A 455 -31.24 31.74 2.13
N SER A 456 -30.92 30.90 1.14
CA SER A 456 -31.24 29.47 1.15
C SER A 456 -30.23 28.63 1.93
N CYS A 457 -29.18 29.28 2.47
CA CYS A 457 -28.07 28.62 3.10
C CYS A 457 -28.28 28.40 4.59
N THR A 458 -27.99 27.19 5.03
CA THR A 458 -27.81 26.85 6.44
C THR A 458 -26.32 26.75 6.73
N VAL A 459 -25.85 27.42 7.79
CA VAL A 459 -24.44 27.40 8.19
C VAL A 459 -24.32 26.82 9.59
N TYR A 460 -23.57 25.73 9.68
CA TYR A 460 -23.14 25.10 10.92
C TYR A 460 -21.68 25.39 11.17
N ARG A 461 -21.28 25.37 12.44
CA ARG A 461 -19.89 25.19 12.82
C ARG A 461 -19.77 24.29 14.03
N PHE A 462 -18.64 23.62 14.19
CA PHE A 462 -18.34 22.84 15.39
C PHE A 462 -16.89 22.98 15.82
N ASN A 463 -16.65 22.91 17.12
CA ASN A 463 -15.32 22.98 17.71
C ASN A 463 -14.71 21.58 17.93
N ALA A 464 -13.48 21.53 18.44
CA ALA A 464 -12.79 20.27 18.74
C ALA A 464 -13.49 19.38 19.79
N ALA A 465 -14.36 19.96 20.64
CA ALA A 465 -15.18 19.21 21.57
C ALA A 465 -16.47 18.65 20.93
N GLY A 466 -16.70 18.90 19.64
CA GLY A 466 -17.89 18.47 18.91
C GLY A 466 -19.15 19.27 19.21
N THR A 467 -19.06 20.42 19.89
CA THR A 467 -20.22 21.29 20.12
C THR A 467 -20.63 21.94 18.80
N VAL A 468 -21.85 21.70 18.36
CA VAL A 468 -22.40 22.25 17.11
C VAL A 468 -23.18 23.52 17.38
N GLU A 469 -22.88 24.57 16.61
CA GLU A 469 -23.59 25.83 16.60
C GLU A 469 -24.20 26.08 15.21
N VAL A 470 -25.37 26.70 15.19
CA VAL A 470 -26.09 27.08 13.98
C VAL A 470 -26.11 28.60 13.86
N TYR A 471 -25.84 29.13 12.68
CA TYR A 471 -25.90 30.56 12.42
C TYR A 471 -27.32 31.02 12.12
N ASN A 472 -27.80 32.03 12.83
CA ASN A 472 -29.05 32.71 12.51
C ASN A 472 -28.77 33.94 11.63
N ASN A 473 -29.19 33.89 10.37
CA ASN A 473 -28.92 34.96 9.41
C ASN A 473 -29.69 36.27 9.71
N ASN A 474 -30.78 36.22 10.48
CA ASN A 474 -31.58 37.39 10.83
C ASN A 474 -30.96 38.16 12.00
N THR A 475 -30.59 37.44 13.06
CA THR A 475 -29.98 38.06 14.26
C THR A 475 -28.47 38.21 14.16
N LYS A 476 -27.84 37.58 13.16
CA LYS A 476 -26.39 37.55 12.94
C LYS A 476 -25.61 36.91 14.11
N THR A 477 -26.22 35.92 14.76
CA THR A 477 -25.66 35.27 15.96
C THR A 477 -25.51 33.76 15.77
N TRP A 478 -24.57 33.17 16.52
CA TRP A 478 -24.44 31.73 16.70
C TRP A 478 -25.25 31.27 17.91
N SER A 479 -25.91 30.13 17.79
CA SER A 479 -26.58 29.45 18.90
C SER A 479 -26.24 27.97 18.87
N VAL A 480 -26.00 27.37 20.04
CA VAL A 480 -25.83 25.91 20.16
C VAL A 480 -27.06 25.22 19.57
N ARG A 481 -26.83 24.18 18.79
CA ARG A 481 -27.88 23.37 18.17
C ARG A 481 -28.83 22.84 19.25
N SER A 482 -30.13 22.90 18.96
CA SER A 482 -31.21 22.61 19.92
C SER A 482 -31.17 21.21 20.54
N SER A 483 -30.62 20.22 19.83
CA SER A 483 -30.45 18.85 20.35
C SER A 483 -29.45 18.77 21.50
N GLY A 484 -28.50 19.70 21.59
CA GLY A 484 -27.38 19.66 22.54
C GLY A 484 -26.39 18.50 22.32
N ARG A 485 -26.61 17.64 21.32
CA ARG A 485 -25.77 16.48 21.04
C ARG A 485 -24.46 16.89 20.36
N THR A 486 -23.40 16.13 20.60
CA THR A 486 -22.11 16.32 19.95
C THR A 486 -22.13 15.87 18.49
N PHE A 487 -21.27 16.47 17.68
CA PHE A 487 -21.08 16.07 16.29
C PHE A 487 -20.44 14.68 16.21
N ASN A 488 -21.04 13.79 15.42
CA ASN A 488 -20.55 12.42 15.26
C ASN A 488 -19.64 12.20 14.05
N GLY A 489 -19.32 13.25 13.30
CA GLY A 489 -18.48 13.13 12.11
C GLY A 489 -19.24 12.93 10.79
N VAL A 490 -20.56 12.71 10.79
CA VAL A 490 -21.30 12.47 9.54
C VAL A 490 -22.02 13.74 9.07
N VAL A 491 -21.80 14.11 7.82
CA VAL A 491 -22.63 15.07 7.07
C VAL A 491 -23.37 14.29 6.01
N TYR A 492 -24.69 14.22 6.10
CA TYR A 492 -25.52 13.51 5.12
C TYR A 492 -26.38 14.48 4.31
N VAL A 493 -26.38 14.31 2.99
CA VAL A 493 -27.23 15.05 2.05
C VAL A 493 -28.19 14.08 1.36
N ASN A 494 -29.49 14.32 1.51
CA ASN A 494 -30.55 13.58 0.83
C ASN A 494 -30.77 14.16 -0.58
N GLY A 495 -30.04 13.65 -1.56
CA GLY A 495 -30.00 14.19 -2.93
C GLY A 495 -28.61 14.68 -3.35
N ALA A 496 -28.54 15.22 -4.57
CA ALA A 496 -27.28 15.61 -5.19
C ALA A 496 -26.64 16.84 -4.53
N VAL A 497 -25.31 16.92 -4.59
CA VAL A 497 -24.52 18.11 -4.26
C VAL A 497 -23.91 18.65 -5.55
N GLN A 498 -24.45 19.77 -6.05
CA GLN A 498 -24.04 20.32 -7.36
C GLN A 498 -22.67 21.01 -7.34
N GLN A 499 -22.28 21.56 -6.18
CA GLN A 499 -21.00 22.25 -5.98
C GLN A 499 -20.44 21.91 -4.59
N PHE A 500 -19.51 20.95 -4.51
CA PHE A 500 -18.76 20.63 -3.31
C PHE A 500 -17.36 21.24 -3.39
N GLN A 501 -17.05 22.16 -2.48
CA GLN A 501 -15.81 22.94 -2.52
C GLN A 501 -15.33 23.37 -1.14
N GLY A 502 -14.04 23.67 -1.04
CA GLY A 502 -13.47 24.45 0.06
C GLY A 502 -13.43 25.94 -0.22
N PRO A 503 -12.70 26.73 0.59
CA PRO A 503 -12.43 28.13 0.30
C PRO A 503 -11.78 28.34 -1.07
N ALA A 504 -12.27 29.33 -1.81
CA ALA A 504 -11.71 29.71 -3.10
C ALA A 504 -10.24 30.14 -2.99
N ARG A 505 -9.47 29.92 -4.07
CA ARG A 505 -8.12 30.46 -4.22
C ARG A 505 -8.17 31.98 -4.21
N THR A 506 -7.30 32.65 -3.46
CA THR A 506 -7.16 34.12 -3.58
C THR A 506 -6.43 34.51 -4.86
N THR A 507 -5.66 33.59 -5.45
CA THR A 507 -5.03 33.70 -6.77
C THR A 507 -5.43 32.49 -7.62
N ALA A 508 -6.23 32.69 -8.67
CA ALA A 508 -6.89 31.62 -9.43
C ALA A 508 -5.97 30.48 -9.91
N GLY A 509 -4.79 30.80 -10.42
CA GLY A 509 -3.80 29.82 -10.88
C GLY A 509 -2.84 29.28 -9.81
N ASN A 510 -3.07 29.60 -8.54
CA ASN A 510 -2.19 29.18 -7.45
C ASN A 510 -2.97 28.39 -6.38
N PRO A 511 -2.92 27.05 -6.42
CA PRO A 511 -3.60 26.19 -5.45
C PRO A 511 -3.19 26.44 -3.99
N ASP A 512 -1.97 26.91 -3.74
CA ASP A 512 -1.48 27.21 -2.37
C ASP A 512 -2.29 28.29 -1.65
N THR A 513 -2.99 29.13 -2.42
CA THR A 513 -3.74 30.27 -1.88
C THR A 513 -5.16 29.95 -1.43
N SER A 514 -5.66 28.73 -1.71
CA SER A 514 -6.93 28.26 -1.15
C SER A 514 -6.74 27.95 0.34
N ALA A 515 -7.59 28.51 1.20
CA ALA A 515 -7.57 28.21 2.63
C ALA A 515 -8.08 26.78 2.91
N PRO A 516 -7.79 26.17 4.08
CA PRO A 516 -8.18 24.80 4.34
C PRO A 516 -9.69 24.60 4.41
N ALA A 517 -10.16 23.50 3.81
CA ALA A 517 -11.55 23.05 3.89
C ALA A 517 -11.83 22.31 5.21
N VAL A 518 -10.85 21.56 5.72
CA VAL A 518 -10.99 20.71 6.90
C VAL A 518 -10.03 21.16 8.00
N ALA A 519 -10.58 21.54 9.16
CA ALA A 519 -9.82 21.99 10.32
C ALA A 519 -8.97 20.85 10.90
N ALA A 520 -7.84 21.16 11.54
CA ALA A 520 -6.83 20.20 11.98
C ALA A 520 -7.35 19.09 12.91
N PHE A 521 -8.43 19.36 13.64
CA PHE A 521 -9.09 18.42 14.55
C PHE A 521 -10.29 17.67 13.92
N ALA A 522 -10.77 18.10 12.74
CA ALA A 522 -12.05 17.67 12.21
C ALA A 522 -11.93 16.33 11.47
N GLN A 523 -12.79 15.38 11.85
CA GLN A 523 -12.93 14.09 11.18
C GLN A 523 -14.35 14.01 10.60
N ILE A 524 -14.48 13.87 9.28
CA ILE A 524 -15.77 14.03 8.60
C ILE A 524 -15.97 12.95 7.53
N THR A 525 -17.17 12.39 7.45
CA THR A 525 -17.67 11.69 6.26
C THR A 525 -18.84 12.48 5.69
N LEU A 526 -18.66 13.01 4.49
CA LEU A 526 -19.75 13.50 3.65
C LEU A 526 -20.37 12.32 2.91
N ALA A 527 -21.65 12.05 3.14
CA ALA A 527 -22.40 11.00 2.48
C ALA A 527 -23.60 11.56 1.71
N SER A 528 -23.86 11.01 0.53
CA SER A 528 -25.08 11.25 -0.26
C SER A 528 -25.58 9.96 -0.89
N ASP A 529 -26.88 9.88 -1.15
CA ASP A 529 -27.46 8.84 -1.99
C ASP A 529 -27.35 9.15 -3.49
N SER A 530 -26.96 10.36 -3.86
CA SER A 530 -26.88 10.86 -5.24
C SER A 530 -25.48 11.40 -5.58
N ASN A 531 -25.35 12.09 -6.71
CA ASN A 531 -24.07 12.59 -7.20
C ASN A 531 -23.50 13.69 -6.28
N ILE A 532 -22.18 13.68 -6.10
CA ILE A 532 -21.43 14.78 -5.46
C ILE A 532 -20.44 15.30 -6.49
N ARG A 533 -20.56 16.58 -6.88
CA ARG A 533 -19.63 17.23 -7.81
C ARG A 533 -18.62 18.10 -7.06
N ILE A 534 -17.34 17.78 -7.20
CA ILE A 534 -16.22 18.60 -6.74
C ILE A 534 -16.02 19.76 -7.70
N THR A 535 -16.08 20.98 -7.18
CA THR A 535 -15.98 22.24 -7.96
C THR A 535 -14.89 23.19 -7.44
N GLY A 536 -14.13 22.78 -6.42
CA GLY A 536 -13.05 23.58 -5.86
C GLY A 536 -12.05 22.73 -5.08
N ASP A 537 -10.96 23.37 -4.65
CA ASP A 537 -9.97 22.72 -3.80
C ASP A 537 -10.58 22.33 -2.45
N ILE A 538 -10.21 21.17 -1.94
CA ILE A 538 -10.61 20.64 -0.63
C ILE A 538 -9.34 20.25 0.08
N LYS A 539 -8.82 21.11 0.97
CA LYS A 539 -7.52 20.89 1.63
C LYS A 539 -7.65 20.70 3.13
N TYR A 540 -6.75 19.89 3.67
CA TYR A 540 -6.54 19.78 5.11
C TYR A 540 -5.76 20.96 5.66
N GLU A 541 -6.08 21.40 6.87
CA GLU A 541 -5.29 22.40 7.60
C GLU A 541 -3.95 21.83 8.05
N SER A 542 -3.93 20.58 8.53
CA SER A 542 -2.73 19.84 8.93
C SER A 542 -2.59 18.55 8.09
N PRO A 543 -2.09 18.64 6.85
CA PRO A 543 -1.95 17.45 6.01
C PRO A 543 -0.89 16.49 6.57
N PRO A 544 -1.09 15.16 6.44
CA PRO A 544 -0.09 14.16 6.86
C PRO A 544 1.18 14.16 5.99
N CYS A 545 1.05 14.61 4.74
CA CYS A 545 2.14 14.69 3.77
C CYS A 545 2.40 16.13 3.35
N THR A 546 3.68 16.47 3.20
CA THR A 546 4.17 17.83 2.90
C THR A 546 4.62 18.00 1.45
N SER A 547 4.73 16.90 0.70
CA SER A 547 4.97 16.90 -0.74
C SER A 547 4.06 15.92 -1.45
N ILE A 548 4.11 15.94 -2.78
CA ILE A 548 3.42 15.04 -3.70
C ILE A 548 4.46 14.18 -4.43
N PRO A 549 4.07 13.03 -5.03
CA PRO A 549 4.99 12.31 -5.90
C PRO A 549 5.36 13.15 -7.12
N THR A 550 6.64 13.15 -7.48
CA THR A 550 7.18 13.99 -8.55
C THR A 550 8.08 13.19 -9.47
N ARG A 551 7.86 13.31 -10.78
CA ARG A 551 8.72 12.70 -11.80
C ARG A 551 9.87 13.63 -12.17
N ASN A 552 11.09 13.15 -11.99
CA ASN A 552 12.33 13.84 -12.33
C ASN A 552 12.59 13.83 -13.84
N ALA A 553 13.56 14.64 -14.29
CA ALA A 553 13.95 14.72 -15.71
C ALA A 553 14.50 13.37 -16.26
N ASP A 554 15.11 12.56 -15.40
CA ASP A 554 15.59 11.20 -15.72
C ASP A 554 14.48 10.13 -15.68
N ARG A 555 13.21 10.54 -15.54
CA ARG A 555 12.01 9.70 -15.41
C ARG A 555 11.89 8.91 -14.11
N SER A 556 12.85 8.98 -13.19
CA SER A 556 12.67 8.48 -11.83
C SER A 556 11.58 9.27 -11.10
N VAL A 557 10.94 8.66 -10.10
CA VAL A 557 9.88 9.30 -9.33
C VAL A 557 10.30 9.36 -7.86
N ASN A 558 10.23 10.56 -7.29
CA ASN A 558 10.35 10.76 -5.84
C ASN A 558 8.97 10.56 -5.21
N SER A 559 8.86 9.70 -4.21
CA SER A 559 7.65 9.57 -3.38
C SER A 559 7.38 10.84 -2.57
N ALA A 560 6.13 10.98 -2.12
CA ALA A 560 5.71 12.02 -1.20
C ALA A 560 6.37 11.87 0.17
N ASN A 561 6.65 13.00 0.82
CA ASN A 561 7.18 13.06 2.17
C ASN A 561 6.03 13.18 3.18
N CYS A 562 5.77 12.09 3.90
CA CYS A 562 4.72 12.01 4.92
C CYS A 562 5.31 11.97 6.32
N ASN A 563 5.63 13.15 6.86
CA ASN A 563 6.27 13.33 8.16
C ASN A 563 5.28 13.72 9.30
N ASN A 564 4.05 14.09 8.98
CA ASN A 564 3.05 14.56 9.94
C ASN A 564 2.00 13.49 10.27
N LEU A 565 2.47 12.31 10.70
CA LEU A 565 1.59 11.16 10.95
C LEU A 565 0.70 11.31 12.20
N GLY A 566 0.95 12.34 13.02
CA GLY A 566 0.13 12.69 14.19
C GLY A 566 -1.09 13.57 13.86
N ALA A 567 -1.21 14.07 12.63
CA ALA A 567 -2.37 14.84 12.19
C ALA A 567 -3.68 14.06 12.45
N GLN A 568 -4.76 14.78 12.75
CA GLN A 568 -6.07 14.18 13.06
C GLN A 568 -7.09 14.39 11.96
N ASN A 569 -6.98 15.48 11.20
CA ASN A 569 -7.94 15.78 10.14
C ASN A 569 -8.02 14.66 9.10
N VAL A 570 -9.26 14.30 8.76
CA VAL A 570 -9.57 13.30 7.74
C VAL A 570 -10.96 13.56 7.16
N LEU A 571 -11.08 13.42 5.84
CA LEU A 571 -12.32 13.56 5.10
C LEU A 571 -12.59 12.30 4.27
N GLY A 572 -13.79 11.77 4.41
CA GLY A 572 -14.39 10.80 3.49
C GLY A 572 -15.49 11.47 2.68
N VAL A 573 -15.55 11.18 1.39
CA VAL A 573 -16.67 11.54 0.50
C VAL A 573 -17.25 10.25 -0.04
N TYR A 574 -18.50 9.98 0.28
CA TYR A 574 -19.15 8.73 0.03
C TYR A 574 -20.46 8.90 -0.72
N THR A 575 -20.65 8.11 -1.77
CA THR A 575 -21.96 7.94 -2.42
C THR A 575 -22.27 6.46 -2.56
N GLN A 576 -23.47 6.05 -2.14
CA GLN A 576 -23.90 4.66 -2.32
C GLN A 576 -24.25 4.39 -3.79
N SER A 577 -25.10 5.24 -4.37
CA SER A 577 -25.66 5.03 -5.72
C SER A 577 -25.32 6.13 -6.73
N GLY A 578 -24.72 7.24 -6.29
CA GLY A 578 -24.28 8.34 -7.14
C GLY A 578 -22.87 8.18 -7.69
N ASN A 579 -22.48 9.10 -8.56
CA ASN A 579 -21.10 9.29 -8.96
C ASN A 579 -20.45 10.37 -8.08
N ILE A 580 -19.14 10.29 -7.91
CA ILE A 580 -18.36 11.46 -7.52
C ILE A 580 -17.80 12.07 -8.81
N LEU A 581 -18.19 13.31 -9.08
CA LEU A 581 -17.84 14.03 -10.31
C LEU A 581 -16.77 15.05 -9.99
N VAL A 582 -15.74 15.13 -10.84
CA VAL A 582 -14.84 16.29 -10.89
C VAL A 582 -15.36 17.18 -12.00
N GLY A 583 -15.85 18.35 -11.62
CA GLY A 583 -16.49 19.27 -12.53
C GLY A 583 -15.53 19.79 -13.59
N HIS A 584 -15.86 19.69 -14.87
CA HIS A 584 -14.98 20.14 -15.95
C HIS A 584 -15.75 20.38 -17.26
N GLY A 585 -15.21 21.25 -18.11
CA GLY A 585 -15.76 21.55 -19.44
C GLY A 585 -17.13 22.25 -19.44
N HIS A 586 -17.62 22.74 -18.30
CA HIS A 586 -18.86 23.52 -18.22
C HIS A 586 -18.65 24.94 -18.76
N THR A 587 -19.64 25.39 -19.51
CA THR A 587 -19.71 26.70 -20.16
C THR A 587 -20.86 27.50 -19.53
N ASN A 588 -20.92 28.82 -19.72
CA ASN A 588 -22.09 29.61 -19.30
C ASN A 588 -23.16 29.62 -20.41
N SER A 589 -23.65 28.45 -20.79
CA SER A 589 -24.60 28.27 -21.91
C SER A 589 -25.90 27.62 -21.43
N GLY A 590 -27.00 28.38 -21.43
CA GLY A 590 -28.27 27.90 -20.91
C GLY A 590 -28.21 27.58 -19.42
N SER A 591 -28.53 26.34 -19.04
CA SER A 591 -28.40 25.83 -17.67
C SER A 591 -26.99 25.31 -17.33
N ASP A 592 -26.08 25.26 -18.30
CA ASP A 592 -24.67 24.98 -18.07
C ASP A 592 -24.02 26.22 -17.43
N THR A 593 -23.18 26.03 -16.41
CA THR A 593 -22.46 27.14 -15.75
C THR A 593 -21.02 26.75 -15.42
N LYS A 594 -20.10 27.70 -15.59
CA LYS A 594 -18.69 27.57 -15.19
C LYS A 594 -18.51 27.38 -13.69
N ALA A 595 -19.52 27.71 -12.87
CA ALA A 595 -19.50 27.42 -11.44
C ALA A 595 -19.43 25.92 -11.13
N TYR A 596 -19.79 25.07 -12.09
CA TYR A 596 -19.66 23.62 -11.99
C TYR A 596 -18.27 23.11 -12.38
N ASN A 597 -17.31 23.96 -12.73
CA ASN A 597 -15.94 23.51 -13.00
C ASN A 597 -15.10 23.55 -11.73
N ALA A 598 -14.35 22.48 -11.49
CA ALA A 598 -13.17 22.52 -10.65
C ALA A 598 -12.08 23.39 -11.31
N PRO A 599 -11.19 24.01 -10.51
CA PRO A 599 -10.06 24.75 -11.05
C PRO A 599 -9.03 23.82 -11.70
N ASP A 600 -8.15 24.38 -12.53
CA ASP A 600 -6.97 23.67 -13.00
C ASP A 600 -6.07 23.30 -11.82
N ASP A 601 -5.35 22.19 -11.91
CA ASP A 601 -4.48 21.66 -10.84
C ASP A 601 -5.21 21.51 -9.49
N VAL A 602 -6.43 20.97 -9.52
CA VAL A 602 -7.32 20.87 -8.34
C VAL A 602 -6.70 19.99 -7.25
N GLN A 603 -6.73 20.50 -6.01
CA GLN A 603 -6.21 19.82 -4.82
C GLN A 603 -7.35 19.22 -4.01
N VAL A 604 -7.37 17.90 -3.83
CA VAL A 604 -8.41 17.19 -3.07
C VAL A 604 -7.76 16.33 -1.99
N HIS A 605 -8.04 16.62 -0.74
CA HIS A 605 -7.58 15.86 0.42
C HIS A 605 -8.78 15.10 0.99
N ALA A 606 -8.97 13.87 0.54
CA ALA A 606 -10.10 13.03 0.92
C ALA A 606 -9.88 11.56 0.52
N VAL A 607 -10.65 10.68 1.15
CA VAL A 607 -10.98 9.37 0.60
C VAL A 607 -12.29 9.48 -0.16
N LEU A 608 -12.27 9.23 -1.46
CA LEU A 608 -13.43 9.29 -2.34
C LEU A 608 -13.96 7.87 -2.57
N MET A 609 -15.26 7.68 -2.41
CA MET A 609 -15.90 6.39 -2.65
C MET A 609 -17.25 6.51 -3.35
N SER A 610 -17.36 5.87 -4.52
CA SER A 610 -18.64 5.57 -5.18
C SER A 610 -18.86 4.06 -5.19
N ALA A 611 -19.78 3.57 -4.35
CA ALA A 611 -19.93 2.13 -4.10
C ALA A 611 -20.61 1.36 -5.24
N GLN A 612 -21.43 2.02 -6.06
CA GLN A 612 -22.15 1.38 -7.19
C GLN A 612 -21.87 2.05 -8.54
N ASN A 613 -21.07 3.12 -8.55
CA ASN A 613 -20.87 3.97 -9.72
C ASN A 613 -19.40 4.39 -9.84
N GLU A 614 -19.15 5.52 -10.51
CA GLU A 614 -17.81 5.95 -10.92
C GLU A 614 -17.37 7.18 -10.10
N VAL A 615 -16.06 7.31 -9.91
CA VAL A 615 -15.43 8.59 -9.62
C VAL A 615 -14.81 9.08 -10.92
N LYS A 616 -15.32 10.16 -11.53
CA LYS A 616 -14.96 10.56 -12.91
C LYS A 616 -14.92 12.06 -13.14
N VAL A 617 -14.27 12.47 -14.22
CA VAL A 617 -14.24 13.86 -14.70
C VAL A 617 -15.38 14.07 -15.69
N GLU A 618 -16.16 15.14 -15.50
CA GLU A 618 -17.18 15.55 -16.47
C GLU A 618 -16.53 16.10 -17.74
N LYS A 619 -17.08 15.77 -18.91
CA LYS A 619 -16.56 16.27 -20.21
C LYS A 619 -15.03 16.09 -20.34
N TYR A 620 -14.53 14.93 -19.91
CA TYR A 620 -13.10 14.59 -19.83
C TYR A 620 -12.32 14.73 -21.16
N ASP A 621 -13.02 14.83 -22.29
CA ASP A 621 -12.50 14.94 -23.65
C ASP A 621 -12.35 16.38 -24.15
N GLN A 622 -12.52 17.37 -23.25
CA GLN A 622 -12.43 18.79 -23.58
C GLN A 622 -11.00 19.34 -23.41
N THR A 623 -10.81 20.43 -22.66
CA THR A 623 -9.50 21.07 -22.51
C THR A 623 -8.63 20.34 -21.50
N ASP A 624 -7.31 20.51 -21.59
CA ASP A 624 -6.39 20.11 -20.52
C ASP A 624 -6.64 20.98 -19.27
N ALA A 625 -6.79 20.36 -18.10
CA ALA A 625 -6.98 21.01 -16.81
C ALA A 625 -5.83 20.70 -15.82
N GLY A 626 -4.74 20.10 -16.30
CA GLY A 626 -3.57 19.78 -15.48
C GLY A 626 -3.83 18.61 -14.54
N GLY A 627 -3.30 18.67 -13.31
CA GLY A 627 -3.34 17.55 -12.37
C GLY A 627 -4.59 17.49 -11.48
N PHE A 628 -5.15 16.30 -11.31
CA PHE A 628 -6.00 15.98 -10.16
C PHE A 628 -5.11 15.43 -9.04
N TYR A 629 -4.84 16.29 -8.05
CA TYR A 629 -3.96 15.98 -6.94
C TYR A 629 -4.78 15.45 -5.76
N LEU A 630 -4.75 14.13 -5.55
CA LEU A 630 -5.50 13.47 -4.49
C LEU A 630 -4.57 13.10 -3.33
N MET A 631 -4.81 13.66 -2.14
CA MET A 631 -4.24 13.16 -0.89
C MET A 631 -5.26 12.30 -0.15
N GLY A 632 -5.07 10.98 -0.17
CA GLY A 632 -6.00 10.02 0.42
C GLY A 632 -6.17 8.79 -0.48
N GLY A 633 -7.39 8.54 -0.94
CA GLY A 633 -7.71 7.33 -1.71
C GLY A 633 -8.94 7.47 -2.60
N MET A 634 -9.01 6.65 -3.65
CA MET A 634 -10.14 6.62 -4.58
C MET A 634 -10.67 5.19 -4.72
N ILE A 635 -11.95 5.00 -4.40
CA ILE A 635 -12.62 3.70 -4.39
C ILE A 635 -13.86 3.77 -5.29
N GLN A 636 -13.98 2.87 -6.26
CA GLN A 636 -15.06 2.93 -7.25
C GLN A 636 -15.50 1.55 -7.77
N GLU A 637 -16.80 1.38 -8.00
CA GLU A 637 -17.34 0.16 -8.62
C GLU A 637 -16.89 0.02 -10.07
N ARG A 638 -17.04 1.10 -10.82
CA ARG A 638 -16.56 1.19 -12.20
C ARG A 638 -15.51 2.27 -12.27
N ARG A 639 -14.50 2.04 -13.08
CA ARG A 639 -13.48 3.06 -13.35
C ARG A 639 -14.10 4.26 -14.03
N GLY A 640 -13.94 5.44 -13.46
CA GLY A 640 -14.22 6.69 -14.17
C GLY A 640 -13.10 7.10 -15.11
N ILE A 641 -13.46 7.83 -16.16
CA ILE A 641 -12.52 8.44 -17.12
C ILE A 641 -12.13 9.82 -16.59
N PHE A 642 -10.85 10.13 -16.66
CA PHE A 642 -10.30 11.41 -16.19
C PHE A 642 -9.83 12.32 -17.32
N GLY A 643 -9.49 11.74 -18.46
CA GLY A 643 -8.93 12.46 -19.59
C GLY A 643 -8.72 11.56 -20.79
N THR A 644 -8.27 12.15 -21.88
CA THR A 644 -7.77 11.43 -23.06
C THR A 644 -6.27 11.71 -23.22
N PHE A 645 -5.58 10.82 -23.92
CA PHE A 645 -4.16 10.99 -24.24
C PHE A 645 -3.88 10.56 -25.69
N SER A 646 -2.91 11.20 -26.32
CA SER A 646 -2.31 10.77 -27.58
C SER A 646 -0.82 11.11 -27.59
N GLY A 647 0.04 10.09 -27.72
CA GLY A 647 1.49 10.22 -27.62
C GLY A 647 2.02 10.14 -26.18
N ARG A 648 3.34 10.32 -26.01
CA ARG A 648 4.07 10.17 -24.73
C ARG A 648 4.78 11.47 -24.32
N GLY A 649 4.91 11.71 -23.02
CA GLY A 649 5.73 12.78 -22.46
C GLY A 649 5.17 14.18 -22.68
N ALA A 650 6.06 15.18 -22.71
CA ALA A 650 5.69 16.60 -22.75
C ALA A 650 4.96 17.03 -24.04
N ASN A 651 5.06 16.24 -25.11
CA ASN A 651 4.41 16.52 -26.40
C ASN A 651 3.10 15.73 -26.59
N ALA A 652 2.64 14.99 -25.57
CA ALA A 652 1.37 14.29 -25.64
C ALA A 652 0.20 15.28 -25.71
N THR A 653 -0.78 15.02 -26.57
CA THR A 653 -2.06 15.76 -26.55
C THR A 653 -2.94 15.21 -25.43
N ARG A 654 -3.52 16.10 -24.62
CA ARG A 654 -4.24 15.74 -23.39
C ARG A 654 -5.53 16.54 -23.24
N THR A 655 -6.45 15.95 -22.50
CA THR A 655 -7.73 16.55 -22.12
C THR A 655 -8.09 16.09 -20.71
N GLY A 656 -8.90 16.85 -19.98
CA GLY A 656 -9.32 16.51 -18.62
C GLY A 656 -8.19 16.65 -17.61
N TYR A 657 -8.08 15.73 -16.65
CA TYR A 657 -7.07 15.78 -15.59
C TYR A 657 -6.12 14.57 -15.59
N ASP A 658 -4.84 14.83 -15.33
CA ASP A 658 -3.84 13.82 -14.99
C ASP A 658 -4.05 13.30 -13.54
N ARG A 659 -3.60 12.09 -13.22
CA ARG A 659 -3.82 11.46 -11.90
C ARG A 659 -2.54 11.45 -11.07
N ILE A 660 -2.50 12.25 -10.00
CA ILE A 660 -1.36 12.34 -9.08
C ILE A 660 -1.85 12.09 -7.65
N TYR A 661 -1.60 10.90 -7.11
CA TYR A 661 -2.15 10.48 -5.83
C TYR A 661 -1.03 10.36 -4.80
N THR A 662 -1.19 11.09 -3.70
CA THR A 662 -0.42 10.97 -2.47
C THR A 662 -1.22 10.14 -1.49
N TYR A 663 -0.74 8.94 -1.16
CA TYR A 663 -1.42 8.14 -0.15
C TYR A 663 -1.28 8.76 1.24
N ASP A 664 -2.34 8.64 2.05
CA ASP A 664 -2.27 8.94 3.47
C ASP A 664 -1.86 7.67 4.24
N PRO A 665 -0.59 7.52 4.66
CA PRO A 665 -0.12 6.30 5.31
C PRO A 665 -0.80 6.03 6.66
N ARG A 666 -1.50 7.01 7.26
CA ARG A 666 -2.31 6.78 8.46
C ARG A 666 -3.45 5.80 8.18
N MET A 667 -3.97 5.76 6.95
CA MET A 667 -5.08 4.88 6.58
C MET A 667 -4.68 3.41 6.59
N GLY A 668 -3.45 3.11 6.14
CA GLY A 668 -2.84 1.78 6.24
C GLY A 668 -2.52 1.36 7.67
N ARG A 669 -2.63 2.29 8.63
CA ARG A 669 -2.47 2.07 10.07
C ARG A 669 -3.81 2.08 10.82
N GLY A 670 -4.93 2.03 10.10
CA GLY A 670 -6.27 1.93 10.67
C GLY A 670 -7.04 3.25 10.80
N MET A 671 -6.45 4.40 10.44
CA MET A 671 -7.22 5.65 10.38
C MET A 671 -8.26 5.57 9.26
N ALA A 672 -9.49 5.98 9.56
CA ALA A 672 -10.55 6.09 8.56
C ALA A 672 -11.45 7.28 8.87
N PRO A 673 -12.08 7.89 7.85
CA PRO A 673 -13.16 8.84 8.11
C PRO A 673 -14.26 8.19 8.97
N PRO A 674 -14.91 8.93 9.89
CA PRO A 674 -15.93 8.36 10.78
C PRO A 674 -17.08 7.74 9.99
N PHE A 675 -17.47 6.49 10.29
CA PHE A 675 -18.56 5.79 9.59
C PHE A 675 -18.36 5.64 8.07
N PHE A 676 -17.11 5.65 7.61
CA PHE A 676 -16.76 5.34 6.22
C PHE A 676 -16.91 3.83 5.94
N PRO A 677 -17.31 3.41 4.73
CA PRO A 677 -17.51 1.99 4.44
C PRO A 677 -16.27 1.10 4.67
N SER A 678 -16.51 -0.08 5.24
CA SER A 678 -15.54 -1.15 5.45
C SER A 678 -15.56 -2.15 4.29
N THR A 679 -14.46 -2.89 4.14
CA THR A 679 -14.31 -4.00 3.20
C THR A 679 -14.84 -5.31 3.80
N ASN A 680 -14.98 -6.32 2.96
CA ASN A 680 -15.18 -7.71 3.38
C ASN A 680 -13.87 -8.42 3.78
N VAL A 681 -12.73 -7.74 3.68
CA VAL A 681 -11.41 -8.28 4.03
C VAL A 681 -11.09 -7.91 5.47
N ASP A 682 -10.49 -8.84 6.18
CA ASP A 682 -9.99 -8.60 7.52
C ASP A 682 -8.56 -8.09 7.50
N ASP A 683 -8.30 -7.04 8.28
CA ASP A 683 -6.99 -6.43 8.43
C ASP A 683 -6.64 -6.21 9.89
N VAL A 684 -5.34 -6.13 10.15
CA VAL A 684 -4.84 -5.82 11.48
C VAL A 684 -5.19 -4.37 11.81
N THR A 685 -5.95 -4.13 12.86
CA THR A 685 -6.28 -2.76 13.30
C THR A 685 -5.18 -2.21 14.21
N THR A 686 -4.70 -3.04 15.14
CA THR A 686 -3.72 -2.68 16.16
C THR A 686 -2.68 -3.78 16.28
N VAL A 687 -1.42 -3.40 16.49
CA VAL A 687 -0.34 -4.32 16.85
C VAL A 687 0.31 -3.85 18.15
N THR A 688 0.52 -4.78 19.06
CA THR A 688 1.37 -4.61 20.24
C THR A 688 2.28 -5.82 20.35
N PHE A 689 3.56 -5.59 20.66
CA PHE A 689 4.47 -6.70 20.95
C PHE A 689 5.05 -6.55 22.34
N PHE A 690 5.28 -7.69 22.98
CA PHE A 690 5.82 -7.77 24.32
C PHE A 690 6.99 -8.75 24.30
N THR A 691 8.08 -8.40 24.98
CA THR A 691 9.23 -9.29 25.19
C THR A 691 9.23 -9.78 26.63
N PHE A 692 9.34 -11.08 26.85
CA PHE A 692 9.21 -11.68 28.19
C PHE A 692 10.52 -12.27 28.72
N GLY A 693 11.55 -12.35 27.87
CA GLY A 693 12.86 -12.88 28.24
C GLY A 693 13.91 -12.43 27.25
N GLN A 694 15.06 -12.02 27.77
CA GLN A 694 16.28 -11.73 27.01
C GLN A 694 17.42 -12.47 27.69
N ARG A 695 18.18 -13.26 26.93
CA ARG A 695 19.37 -13.94 27.43
C ARG A 695 20.52 -13.81 26.45
N GLU A 696 21.74 -13.75 26.99
CA GLU A 696 22.96 -13.96 26.24
C GLU A 696 23.15 -15.47 26.04
N GLN A 697 23.55 -15.87 24.84
CA GLN A 697 24.00 -17.23 24.57
C GLN A 697 25.48 -17.15 24.13
N LEU A 698 26.29 -18.05 24.67
CA LEU A 698 27.68 -18.17 24.29
C LEU A 698 27.75 -19.18 23.15
N TYR A 699 28.53 -18.87 22.12
CA TYR A 699 28.97 -19.89 21.18
C TYR A 699 30.02 -20.73 21.92
N ASP A 700 29.82 -22.05 21.96
CA ASP A 700 30.84 -23.00 22.40
C ASP A 700 32.08 -22.94 21.49
#